data_AF-A0A450TMN9-F1
#
_entry.id   AF-A0A450TMN9-F1
#
_cell.length_a   1.000
_cell.length_b   1.000
_cell.length_c   1.000
_cell.angle_alpha   90.00
_cell.angle_beta   90.00
_cell.angle_gamma   90.00
#
_symmetry.space_group_name_H-M   'P 1'
#
loop_
_entity.id
_entity.type
_entity.pdbx_description
1 polymer ?
#
loop_
_entity_poly.entity_id
_entity_poly.type
_entity_poly.pdbx_seq_one_letter_code
_entity_poly.pdbx_strand_id
1 'polypeptide(L)'
;MTSPSPLISPDNTIALLATELQTCRAGGLYLALYTDPRTPRQVADALARQSPDTVSFPLQMDAGKAVFSVFFKYTFDHLGSGTNIFHVLGIEDLEESLADDFIRALQGGREMFRNAPYALVFWVTPEFEKRLSHLAPDFYHWLFHVFDFTHPNVAKPDKPHPVISTEPHPVISTEGRDLQAEQGHPAVGFLPSVEMTDLSNRKNQVAQPTTTTEFLPLENIRRYLKKALEQFHHWKTIKERGQDFLIEPMGRANLSGNYVPSSAREIVPGQDRSISSQTLDEIFAAFLADSQRSFMALLGDFGTGKTSFSLHYFVRLAEQFLEDPNQRIPLFISLKDYPGRLDSAAFLEREFFRRFEIPLSFAVFRDLALAGRFVLFVDGFDEMASLSDQAATLTNFRELTKLTFENLQFMVLPSDTPQRRNKLFLTCRTHYFLTEAQQRDLLTFDYTVLYRNYATRSRYAIATVLLQEFTEAQVLEYVENASGDPEKARGILDIIKSTYNLEELSSRPLLLEMIVASLERLKDEESIDAYQLYKVYTDIWIERDDWRARMTPEGKRASMWELAAKMHREGGDFSLHYSQLDPPKPSYLKPDVSHNEEDYFRYEVTTCSFLNRDGQGNYKFIHKSFWEFFLAEYAFYTEAPKPEPPLFRTYNKEVVFFLLRIVMRNKDRLAGRNLSGIDMSSMEPSQRDLSQANLRNADLSKANLREADLREADLRGADLREANLRKANLREANLRGADLWRADLWGANQGGADLRGANLL
;
A
#
# COMPACT_ATOMS: atom_id res chain seq x y z
N MET A 1 -24.96 31.19 -13.62
CA MET A 1 -25.46 31.79 -12.35
C MET A 1 -25.22 30.77 -11.25
N THR A 2 -24.67 31.18 -10.12
CA THR A 2 -24.30 30.30 -9.00
C THR A 2 -25.48 30.15 -8.03
N SER A 3 -26.09 28.98 -7.99
CA SER A 3 -26.86 28.54 -6.81
C SER A 3 -25.88 28.13 -5.71
N PRO A 4 -25.95 28.71 -4.50
CA PRO A 4 -25.21 28.20 -3.34
C PRO A 4 -25.65 26.77 -3.00
N SER A 5 -24.78 26.02 -2.34
CA SER A 5 -25.15 24.75 -1.69
C SER A 5 -26.31 24.97 -0.70
N PRO A 6 -27.23 24.00 -0.54
CA PRO A 6 -28.30 24.12 0.45
C PRO A 6 -27.73 24.05 1.87
N LEU A 7 -27.52 25.21 2.47
CA LEU A 7 -27.22 25.34 3.89
C LEU A 7 -28.36 24.73 4.71
N ILE A 8 -28.03 23.81 5.61
CA ILE A 8 -28.98 23.15 6.51
C ILE A 8 -29.53 24.22 7.47
N SER A 9 -30.86 24.39 7.51
CA SER A 9 -31.49 25.33 8.44
C SER A 9 -31.35 24.85 9.89
N PRO A 10 -31.33 25.75 10.90
CA PRO A 10 -31.25 25.36 12.31
C PRO A 10 -32.31 24.33 12.72
N ASP A 11 -33.54 24.46 12.22
CA ASP A 11 -34.63 23.51 12.49
C ASP A 11 -34.33 22.10 11.94
N ASN A 12 -33.70 22.01 10.77
CA ASN A 12 -33.27 20.73 10.19
C ASN A 12 -32.10 20.12 11.00
N THR A 13 -31.17 20.94 11.50
CA THR A 13 -30.08 20.46 12.38
C THR A 13 -30.63 19.95 13.72
N ILE A 14 -31.65 20.60 14.29
CA ILE A 14 -32.33 20.15 15.51
C ILE A 14 -33.11 18.85 15.25
N ALA A 15 -33.83 18.74 14.13
CA ALA A 15 -34.55 17.51 13.76
C ALA A 15 -33.62 16.32 13.47
N LEU A 16 -32.47 16.57 12.84
CA LEU A 16 -31.41 15.58 12.63
C LEU A 16 -30.83 15.11 13.97
N LEU A 17 -30.47 16.05 14.86
CA LEU A 17 -30.00 15.76 16.21
C LEU A 17 -31.04 14.94 16.99
N ALA A 18 -32.32 15.31 16.95
CA ALA A 18 -33.40 14.55 17.58
C ALA A 18 -33.50 13.11 17.03
N THR A 19 -33.31 12.92 15.72
CA THR A 19 -33.40 11.61 15.06
C THR A 19 -32.21 10.70 15.39
N GLU A 20 -30.99 11.23 15.38
CA GLU A 20 -29.77 10.54 15.85
C GLU A 20 -29.93 10.13 17.33
N LEU A 21 -30.34 11.07 18.19
CA LEU A 21 -30.53 10.84 19.62
C LEU A 21 -31.67 9.83 19.94
N GLN A 22 -32.76 9.81 19.17
CA GLN A 22 -33.82 8.80 19.33
C GLN A 22 -33.39 7.40 18.89
N THR A 23 -32.53 7.30 17.86
CA THR A 23 -32.08 5.99 17.33
C THR A 23 -30.91 5.40 18.12
N CYS A 24 -30.01 6.22 18.68
CA CYS A 24 -28.86 5.79 19.48
C CYS A 24 -29.22 5.33 20.90
N ARG A 25 -29.82 4.14 21.01
CA ARG A 25 -30.12 3.45 22.28
C ARG A 25 -28.89 2.92 23.07
N ALA A 26 -27.67 3.33 22.74
CA ALA A 26 -26.45 3.02 23.50
C ALA A 26 -25.24 3.88 23.06
N GLY A 27 -24.44 4.34 24.05
CA GLY A 27 -23.00 4.62 23.92
C GLY A 27 -22.56 5.82 23.08
N GLY A 28 -23.46 6.73 22.70
CA GLY A 28 -23.15 7.86 21.80
C GLY A 28 -22.56 9.07 22.52
N LEU A 29 -21.41 9.57 22.06
CA LEU A 29 -20.83 10.86 22.50
C LEU A 29 -20.83 11.88 21.38
N TYR A 30 -21.40 13.06 21.64
CA TYR A 30 -21.61 14.12 20.66
C TYR A 30 -21.07 15.47 21.13
N LEU A 31 -20.69 16.32 20.18
CA LEU A 31 -20.26 17.70 20.42
C LEU A 31 -21.21 18.68 19.70
N ALA A 32 -21.50 19.81 20.31
CA ALA A 32 -22.34 20.87 19.76
C ALA A 32 -21.66 22.23 19.93
N LEU A 33 -21.36 22.90 18.82
CA LEU A 33 -20.66 24.18 18.81
C LEU A 33 -21.66 25.34 18.96
N TYR A 34 -21.36 26.29 19.85
CA TYR A 34 -22.19 27.46 20.06
C TYR A 34 -21.35 28.74 20.25
N THR A 35 -21.94 29.89 19.89
CA THR A 35 -21.41 31.25 20.11
C THR A 35 -22.35 32.12 20.95
N ASP A 36 -23.61 31.72 21.08
CA ASP A 36 -24.61 32.36 21.94
C ASP A 36 -24.97 31.39 23.08
N PRO A 37 -24.72 31.75 24.37
CA PRO A 37 -24.99 30.86 25.51
C PRO A 37 -26.49 30.56 25.70
N ARG A 38 -27.39 31.25 24.99
CA ARG A 38 -28.82 30.91 24.97
C ARG A 38 -29.12 29.71 24.09
N THR A 39 -28.28 29.39 23.11
CA THR A 39 -28.49 28.31 22.13
C THR A 39 -28.55 26.90 22.75
N PRO A 40 -27.63 26.48 23.64
CA PRO A 40 -27.74 25.17 24.31
C PRO A 40 -29.09 24.96 25.00
N ARG A 41 -29.59 26.00 25.70
CA ARG A 41 -30.89 25.98 26.37
C ARG A 41 -32.05 25.95 25.39
N GLN A 42 -32.04 26.78 24.34
CA GLN A 42 -33.09 26.80 23.32
C GLN A 42 -33.23 25.47 22.59
N VAL A 43 -32.10 24.80 22.28
CA VAL A 43 -32.10 23.48 21.63
C VAL A 43 -32.52 22.38 22.62
N ALA A 44 -32.08 22.43 23.88
CA ALA A 44 -32.57 21.51 24.91
C ALA A 44 -34.10 21.63 25.12
N ASP A 45 -34.62 22.85 25.22
CA ASP A 45 -36.05 23.14 25.32
C ASP A 45 -36.82 22.71 24.06
N ALA A 46 -36.19 22.69 22.87
CA ALA A 46 -36.78 22.16 21.64
C ALA A 46 -36.80 20.62 21.62
N LEU A 47 -35.68 19.97 21.96
CA LEU A 47 -35.54 18.52 22.04
C LEU A 47 -36.49 17.92 23.08
N ALA A 48 -36.62 18.51 24.27
CA ALA A 48 -37.56 18.05 25.30
C ALA A 48 -39.03 18.13 24.88
N ARG A 49 -39.39 19.04 23.94
CA ARG A 49 -40.73 19.11 23.33
C ARG A 49 -40.95 18.08 22.21
N GLN A 50 -39.89 17.53 21.62
CA GLN A 50 -39.96 16.50 20.57
C GLN A 50 -39.74 15.07 21.11
N SER A 51 -39.03 14.94 22.24
CA SER A 51 -38.60 13.67 22.85
C SER A 51 -38.81 13.73 24.37
N PRO A 52 -39.95 13.24 24.92
CA PRO A 52 -40.29 13.36 26.34
C PRO A 52 -39.30 12.71 27.33
N ASP A 53 -38.49 11.76 26.88
CA ASP A 53 -37.48 11.07 27.70
C ASP A 53 -36.20 11.92 27.95
N THR A 54 -36.14 13.15 27.42
CA THR A 54 -34.99 14.06 27.54
C THR A 54 -34.89 14.67 28.94
N VAL A 55 -33.82 14.36 29.69
CA VAL A 55 -33.55 14.97 31.01
C VAL A 55 -32.32 15.86 30.95
N SER A 56 -32.53 17.17 30.80
CA SER A 56 -31.47 18.18 30.82
C SER A 56 -31.07 18.56 32.26
N PHE A 57 -29.77 18.60 32.54
CA PHE A 57 -29.20 19.01 33.83
C PHE A 57 -28.33 20.26 33.65
N PRO A 58 -28.70 21.43 34.19
CA PRO A 58 -27.86 22.62 34.11
C PRO A 58 -26.64 22.49 35.03
N LEU A 59 -25.45 22.35 34.45
CA LEU A 59 -24.19 22.35 35.20
C LEU A 59 -23.72 23.79 35.42
N GLN A 60 -24.22 24.46 36.46
CA GLN A 60 -23.72 25.78 36.82
C GLN A 60 -22.36 25.62 37.53
N MET A 61 -21.27 26.02 36.86
CA MET A 61 -19.90 25.80 37.31
C MET A 61 -19.45 26.88 38.30
N ASP A 62 -19.78 26.70 39.57
CA ASP A 62 -19.39 27.63 40.64
C ASP A 62 -17.87 27.58 40.89
N ALA A 63 -17.24 28.76 40.98
CA ALA A 63 -15.78 28.90 40.89
C ALA A 63 -15.06 28.31 42.11
N GLY A 64 -14.43 27.14 41.94
CA GLY A 64 -13.41 26.63 42.87
C GLY A 64 -13.28 25.11 43.02
N LYS A 65 -14.30 24.30 42.69
CA LYS A 65 -14.24 22.82 42.85
C LYS A 65 -15.02 22.02 41.78
N ALA A 66 -14.50 21.99 40.56
CA ALA A 66 -15.02 21.10 39.51
C ALA A 66 -14.53 19.65 39.72
N VAL A 67 -15.23 18.86 40.53
CA VAL A 67 -14.92 17.43 40.71
C VAL A 67 -15.57 16.59 39.60
N PHE A 68 -15.07 16.72 38.38
CA PHE A 68 -15.64 16.12 37.16
C PHE A 68 -15.89 14.61 37.29
N SER A 69 -14.98 13.88 37.94
CA SER A 69 -15.11 12.44 38.19
C SER A 69 -16.29 12.09 39.11
N VAL A 70 -16.64 12.95 40.08
CA VAL A 70 -17.82 12.79 40.93
C VAL A 70 -19.09 13.20 40.20
N PHE A 71 -19.07 14.24 39.37
CA PHE A 71 -20.23 14.60 38.54
C PHE A 71 -20.58 13.48 37.55
N PHE A 72 -19.58 12.96 36.81
CA PHE A 72 -19.80 11.84 35.90
C PHE A 72 -20.25 10.60 36.68
N LYS A 73 -19.61 10.24 37.80
CA LYS A 73 -20.06 9.10 38.60
C LYS A 73 -21.49 9.27 39.12
N TYR A 74 -21.84 10.42 39.68
CA TYR A 74 -23.20 10.71 40.17
C TYR A 74 -24.24 10.57 39.04
N THR A 75 -23.89 11.06 37.85
CA THR A 75 -24.64 10.89 36.61
C THR A 75 -24.86 9.40 36.31
N PHE A 76 -23.80 8.58 36.18
CA PHE A 76 -23.92 7.14 35.94
C PHE A 76 -24.71 6.40 37.04
N ASP A 77 -24.50 6.74 38.31
CA ASP A 77 -25.12 6.07 39.47
C ASP A 77 -26.65 6.36 39.59
N HIS A 78 -27.16 7.46 39.04
CA HIS A 78 -28.59 7.83 39.13
C HIS A 78 -29.44 7.39 37.93
N LEU A 79 -28.82 7.05 36.80
CA LEU A 79 -29.51 6.81 35.51
C LEU A 79 -29.79 5.33 35.28
N GLY A 80 -30.63 4.76 36.16
CA GLY A 80 -31.06 3.36 36.08
C GLY A 80 -31.64 2.98 34.72
N SER A 81 -31.39 1.74 34.29
CA SER A 81 -31.70 1.25 32.93
C SER A 81 -33.19 1.33 32.58
N GLY A 82 -33.58 2.33 31.77
CA GLY A 82 -34.98 2.46 31.33
C GLY A 82 -35.33 3.55 30.30
N THR A 83 -34.50 4.58 30.07
CA THR A 83 -34.87 5.74 29.24
C THR A 83 -33.72 6.28 28.38
N ASN A 84 -34.06 6.85 27.21
CA ASN A 84 -33.11 7.53 26.30
C ASN A 84 -32.75 8.93 26.84
N ILE A 85 -31.92 9.00 27.88
CA ILE A 85 -31.57 10.26 28.54
C ILE A 85 -30.39 10.94 27.83
N PHE A 86 -30.53 12.24 27.55
CA PHE A 86 -29.50 13.07 26.92
C PHE A 86 -28.96 14.10 27.91
N HIS A 87 -27.67 14.05 28.22
CA HIS A 87 -27.05 15.12 28.99
C HIS A 87 -26.71 16.30 28.09
N VAL A 88 -27.21 17.46 28.48
CA VAL A 88 -26.85 18.77 27.95
C VAL A 88 -25.75 19.32 28.85
N LEU A 89 -24.49 19.06 28.49
CA LEU A 89 -23.35 19.61 29.23
C LEU A 89 -22.88 20.90 28.59
N GLY A 90 -23.50 22.00 29.03
CA GLY A 90 -23.04 23.37 28.75
C GLY A 90 -21.69 23.61 29.41
N ILE A 91 -20.63 23.65 28.60
CA ILE A 91 -19.30 24.07 29.05
C ILE A 91 -19.16 25.55 28.70
N GLU A 92 -19.62 26.39 29.64
CA GLU A 92 -19.42 27.84 29.63
C GLU A 92 -18.14 28.15 30.42
N ASP A 93 -17.20 28.87 29.79
CA ASP A 93 -16.00 29.50 30.37
C ASP A 93 -15.24 28.72 31.47
N LEU A 94 -14.76 27.52 31.15
CA LEU A 94 -13.77 26.82 31.97
C LEU A 94 -12.45 27.61 32.04
N GLU A 95 -12.03 27.99 33.24
CA GLU A 95 -10.68 28.47 33.51
C GLU A 95 -9.62 27.49 32.99
N GLU A 96 -8.46 28.01 32.58
CA GLU A 96 -7.46 27.24 31.83
C GLU A 96 -6.96 25.99 32.56
N SER A 97 -6.83 26.04 33.89
CA SER A 97 -6.47 24.92 34.76
C SER A 97 -7.57 23.85 34.90
N LEU A 98 -8.85 24.25 34.83
CA LEU A 98 -10.00 23.34 34.95
C LEU A 98 -10.31 22.64 33.63
N ALA A 99 -10.00 23.29 32.49
CA ALA A 99 -10.09 22.67 31.16
C ALA A 99 -9.21 21.41 31.05
N ASP A 100 -7.98 21.47 31.57
CA ASP A 100 -7.05 20.34 31.57
C ASP A 100 -7.53 19.16 32.43
N ASP A 101 -8.09 19.43 33.62
CA ASP A 101 -8.65 18.38 34.49
C ASP A 101 -9.95 17.78 33.93
N PHE A 102 -10.76 18.58 33.23
CA PHE A 102 -11.90 18.07 32.47
C PHE A 102 -11.43 17.13 31.36
N ILE A 103 -10.43 17.53 30.58
CA ILE A 103 -9.86 16.73 29.49
C ILE A 103 -9.26 15.41 30.02
N ARG A 104 -8.52 15.45 31.14
CA ARG A 104 -8.04 14.25 31.84
C ARG A 104 -9.18 13.33 32.30
N ALA A 105 -10.27 13.90 32.82
CA ALA A 105 -11.45 13.13 33.22
C ALA A 105 -12.18 12.49 32.02
N LEU A 106 -12.26 13.19 30.88
CA LEU A 106 -12.83 12.65 29.63
C LEU A 106 -12.01 11.48 29.08
N GLN A 107 -10.69 11.61 29.04
CA GLN A 107 -9.77 10.54 28.63
C GLN A 107 -9.94 9.30 29.52
N GLY A 108 -9.96 9.48 30.85
CA GLY A 108 -10.21 8.39 31.81
C GLY A 108 -11.63 7.80 31.74
N GLY A 109 -12.62 8.59 31.32
CA GLY A 109 -14.01 8.15 31.18
C GLY A 109 -14.33 7.40 29.89
N ARG A 110 -13.43 7.36 28.89
CA ARG A 110 -13.69 6.84 27.53
C ARG A 110 -14.38 5.47 27.50
N GLU A 111 -13.84 4.47 28.21
CA GLU A 111 -14.42 3.12 28.25
C GLU A 111 -15.73 3.03 29.08
N MET A 112 -15.95 3.97 30.00
CA MET A 112 -17.22 4.07 30.74
C MET A 112 -18.32 4.65 29.85
N PHE A 113 -18.03 5.71 29.07
CA PHE A 113 -18.95 6.25 28.07
C PHE A 113 -19.26 5.23 26.95
N ARG A 114 -18.26 4.47 26.49
CA ARG A 114 -18.40 3.40 25.48
C ARG A 114 -19.41 2.31 25.86
N ASN A 115 -19.59 2.07 27.16
CA ASN A 115 -20.52 1.07 27.71
C ASN A 115 -21.80 1.70 28.30
N ALA A 116 -22.02 3.01 28.12
CA ALA A 116 -23.21 3.69 28.62
C ALA A 116 -24.48 3.26 27.84
N PRO A 117 -25.63 3.06 28.50
CA PRO A 117 -26.90 2.72 27.83
C PRO A 117 -27.61 3.94 27.22
N TYR A 118 -26.95 5.10 27.16
CA TYR A 118 -27.54 6.39 26.77
C TYR A 118 -26.55 7.25 25.95
N ALA A 119 -26.97 8.45 25.56
CA ALA A 119 -26.18 9.39 24.76
C ALA A 119 -25.88 10.71 25.50
N LEU A 120 -24.78 11.37 25.14
CA LEU A 120 -24.26 12.57 25.80
C LEU A 120 -23.95 13.66 24.76
N VAL A 121 -24.36 14.90 25.00
CA VAL A 121 -24.09 16.05 24.13
C VAL A 121 -23.33 17.13 24.90
N PHE A 122 -22.04 17.26 24.60
CA PHE A 122 -21.20 18.34 25.11
C PHE A 122 -21.39 19.59 24.27
N TRP A 123 -21.83 20.67 24.88
CA TRP A 123 -21.93 21.99 24.26
C TRP A 123 -20.65 22.76 24.57
N VAL A 124 -19.90 23.16 23.53
CA VAL A 124 -18.62 23.86 23.65
C VAL A 124 -18.53 25.06 22.71
N THR A 125 -17.67 26.02 23.03
CA THR A 125 -17.31 27.08 22.09
C THR A 125 -16.29 26.58 21.05
N PRO A 126 -16.22 27.18 19.84
CA PRO A 126 -15.22 26.80 18.83
C PRO A 126 -13.76 26.91 19.31
N GLU A 127 -13.44 27.88 20.17
CA GLU A 127 -12.08 28.00 20.73
C GLU A 127 -11.76 26.84 21.70
N PHE A 128 -12.76 26.33 22.42
CA PHE A 128 -12.61 25.14 23.26
C PHE A 128 -12.55 23.84 22.43
N GLU A 129 -13.32 23.73 21.35
CA GLU A 129 -13.24 22.59 20.41
C GLU A 129 -11.83 22.44 19.81
N LYS A 130 -11.26 23.56 19.37
CA LYS A 130 -9.89 23.63 18.86
C LYS A 130 -8.86 23.23 19.92
N ARG A 131 -9.03 23.67 21.18
CA ARG A 131 -8.19 23.21 22.30
C ARG A 131 -8.36 21.71 22.57
N LEU A 132 -9.58 21.18 22.52
CA LEU A 132 -9.89 19.77 22.75
C LEU A 132 -9.24 18.86 21.68
N SER A 133 -9.31 19.24 20.40
CA SER A 133 -8.67 18.49 19.32
C SER A 133 -7.14 18.49 19.39
N HIS A 134 -6.51 19.53 19.95
CA HIS A 134 -5.06 19.57 20.19
C HIS A 134 -4.60 18.86 21.47
N LEU A 135 -5.34 18.99 22.58
CA LEU A 135 -4.95 18.45 23.90
C LEU A 135 -5.38 17.00 24.12
N ALA A 136 -6.41 16.53 23.42
CA ALA A 136 -6.89 15.15 23.48
C ALA A 136 -7.39 14.63 22.12
N PRO A 137 -6.53 14.58 21.08
CA PRO A 137 -6.91 14.11 19.74
C PRO A 137 -7.58 12.74 19.79
N ASP A 138 -7.02 11.75 20.50
CA ASP A 138 -7.57 10.40 20.67
C ASP A 138 -9.00 10.35 21.22
N PHE A 139 -9.41 11.37 21.99
CA PHE A 139 -10.78 11.51 22.51
C PHE A 139 -11.66 12.33 21.57
N TYR A 140 -11.13 13.42 21.00
CA TYR A 140 -11.85 14.23 20.01
C TYR A 140 -12.22 13.41 18.76
N HIS A 141 -11.29 12.59 18.25
CA HIS A 141 -11.53 11.63 17.16
C HIS A 141 -12.47 10.48 17.53
N TRP A 142 -12.86 10.32 18.80
CA TRP A 142 -13.85 9.35 19.26
C TRP A 142 -15.30 9.91 19.26
N LEU A 143 -15.48 11.22 19.07
CA LEU A 143 -16.81 11.83 18.97
C LEU A 143 -17.58 11.29 17.75
N PHE A 144 -18.84 10.89 17.96
CA PHE A 144 -19.69 10.29 16.94
C PHE A 144 -20.19 11.33 15.92
N HIS A 145 -20.46 12.55 16.38
CA HIS A 145 -20.80 13.68 15.51
C HIS A 145 -20.48 15.02 16.19
N VAL A 146 -20.15 16.02 15.36
CA VAL A 146 -20.02 17.44 15.75
C VAL A 146 -21.11 18.23 15.03
N PHE A 147 -22.01 18.84 15.80
CA PHE A 147 -23.08 19.72 15.31
C PHE A 147 -22.64 21.18 15.47
N ASP A 148 -22.99 22.05 14.53
CA ASP A 148 -22.64 23.48 14.57
C ASP A 148 -23.91 24.34 14.63
N PHE A 149 -24.02 25.15 15.67
CA PHE A 149 -25.10 26.12 15.90
C PHE A 149 -24.58 27.57 16.01
N THR A 150 -23.33 27.82 15.64
CA THR A 150 -22.63 29.13 15.80
C THR A 150 -23.13 30.23 14.87
N HIS A 151 -23.91 29.88 13.84
CA HIS A 151 -24.44 30.80 12.83
C HIS A 151 -25.97 30.64 12.65
N PRO A 152 -26.80 31.31 13.48
CA PRO A 152 -28.24 31.07 13.49
C PRO A 152 -29.03 31.56 12.27
N ASN A 153 -28.54 32.53 11.48
CA ASN A 153 -29.31 33.14 10.38
C ASN A 153 -28.44 33.89 9.35
N VAL A 154 -28.72 33.69 8.06
CA VAL A 154 -28.47 34.68 7.00
C VAL A 154 -29.75 34.88 6.19
N ALA A 155 -30.71 35.60 6.78
CA ALA A 155 -31.87 36.13 6.09
C ALA A 155 -32.31 37.46 6.73
N LYS A 156 -32.34 38.54 5.93
CA LYS A 156 -33.18 39.72 6.17
C LYS A 156 -33.90 40.06 4.86
N PRO A 157 -35.21 40.32 4.88
CA PRO A 157 -36.00 40.50 3.66
C PRO A 157 -35.97 41.93 3.14
N ASP A 158 -36.15 42.10 1.83
CA ASP A 158 -36.32 43.41 1.20
C ASP A 158 -37.52 43.42 0.22
N LYS A 159 -38.54 44.21 0.56
CA LYS A 159 -39.74 44.63 -0.20
C LYS A 159 -40.92 43.66 -0.44
N PRO A 160 -42.17 44.18 -0.67
CA PRO A 160 -43.41 43.46 -0.33
C PRO A 160 -44.56 43.47 -1.39
N HIS A 161 -45.70 42.86 -1.00
CA HIS A 161 -47.08 42.94 -1.57
C HIS A 161 -47.46 42.02 -2.74
N PRO A 162 -48.76 41.64 -2.92
CA PRO A 162 -49.99 42.07 -2.19
C PRO A 162 -50.62 41.03 -1.24
N VAL A 163 -51.14 41.38 -0.04
CA VAL A 163 -52.54 41.77 0.33
C VAL A 163 -53.57 40.62 0.14
N ILE A 164 -54.29 40.16 1.19
CA ILE A 164 -55.66 40.60 1.60
C ILE A 164 -56.02 40.14 3.06
N SER A 165 -56.59 41.06 3.87
CA SER A 165 -57.46 40.92 5.09
C SER A 165 -57.11 39.94 6.25
N THR A 166 -57.37 40.20 7.55
CA THR A 166 -58.04 41.33 8.26
C THR A 166 -57.57 41.44 9.73
N GLU A 167 -57.77 42.63 10.30
CA GLU A 167 -57.56 43.04 11.72
C GLU A 167 -58.62 42.45 12.70
N PRO A 168 -58.58 42.67 14.05
CA PRO A 168 -57.70 43.56 14.83
C PRO A 168 -57.04 43.00 16.12
N HIS A 169 -56.08 43.78 16.65
CA HIS A 169 -55.51 43.68 18.00
C HIS A 169 -56.43 44.27 19.10
N PRO A 170 -56.05 44.13 20.39
CA PRO A 170 -55.47 45.30 21.04
C PRO A 170 -54.09 45.08 21.71
N VAL A 171 -53.65 46.03 22.53
CA VAL A 171 -52.25 46.47 22.74
C VAL A 171 -51.99 46.72 24.24
N ILE A 172 -50.72 46.76 24.72
CA ILE A 172 -50.16 47.76 25.69
C ILE A 172 -48.67 47.52 26.07
N SER A 173 -47.90 48.63 26.08
CA SER A 173 -46.57 49.00 26.68
C SER A 173 -45.44 47.96 26.91
N THR A 174 -44.14 48.15 26.60
CA THR A 174 -43.18 49.28 26.37
C THR A 174 -42.27 49.71 27.55
N GLU A 175 -41.09 50.24 27.18
CA GLU A 175 -40.03 50.91 28.00
C GLU A 175 -39.10 50.00 28.83
N GLY A 176 -37.78 50.25 28.94
CA GLY A 176 -36.89 51.18 28.20
C GLY A 176 -35.64 51.65 28.99
N ARG A 177 -34.58 52.10 28.28
CA ARG A 177 -33.45 52.94 28.77
C ARG A 177 -32.46 52.30 29.79
N ASP A 178 -31.24 52.81 30.05
CA ASP A 178 -30.27 53.64 29.27
C ASP A 178 -28.85 53.63 29.93
N LEU A 179 -27.82 53.98 29.12
CA LEU A 179 -26.57 54.74 29.46
C LEU A 179 -25.47 54.23 30.43
N GLN A 180 -24.21 54.46 29.97
CA GLN A 180 -22.95 54.81 30.68
C GLN A 180 -22.39 53.87 31.78
N ALA A 181 -21.12 53.39 31.82
CA ALA A 181 -19.77 53.82 31.36
C ALA A 181 -19.01 54.78 32.30
N GLU A 182 -17.86 54.33 32.87
CA GLU A 182 -16.58 55.09 33.02
C GLU A 182 -15.46 54.37 33.84
N GLN A 183 -14.18 54.74 33.57
CA GLN A 183 -12.89 54.57 34.34
C GLN A 183 -12.32 53.15 34.67
N GLY A 184 -10.99 52.93 34.77
CA GLY A 184 -9.86 53.73 34.26
C GLY A 184 -8.49 53.66 35.01
N HIS A 185 -7.58 52.76 34.60
CA HIS A 185 -6.09 52.84 34.77
C HIS A 185 -5.50 52.84 36.21
N PRO A 186 -4.14 52.85 36.42
CA PRO A 186 -2.97 52.67 35.52
C PRO A 186 -2.24 51.31 35.84
N ALA A 187 -0.93 51.02 35.73
CA ALA A 187 0.34 51.69 35.35
C ALA A 187 1.45 50.60 35.08
N VAL A 188 2.73 50.81 34.69
CA VAL A 188 3.47 51.73 33.77
C VAL A 188 4.96 51.25 33.71
N GLY A 189 5.62 51.25 32.54
CA GLY A 189 7.08 51.12 32.39
C GLY A 189 7.56 50.17 31.27
N PHE A 190 8.63 50.42 30.50
CA PHE A 190 9.56 51.56 30.43
C PHE A 190 10.09 51.75 28.98
N LEU A 191 10.62 52.95 28.64
CA LEU A 191 11.24 53.31 27.34
C LEU A 191 12.78 53.37 27.45
N PRO A 192 13.54 53.28 26.32
CA PRO A 192 13.91 54.44 25.47
C PRO A 192 13.66 54.20 23.96
N SER A 193 13.03 55.10 23.18
CA SER A 193 13.58 56.32 22.53
C SER A 193 14.87 56.08 21.73
N VAL A 194 14.93 56.30 20.41
CA VAL A 194 15.06 57.59 19.67
C VAL A 194 14.96 57.26 18.15
N GLU A 195 14.50 58.06 17.16
CA GLU A 195 14.15 59.50 17.05
C GLU A 195 12.83 59.71 16.24
N MET A 196 12.73 60.74 15.37
CA MET A 196 11.62 61.01 14.42
C MET A 196 12.13 61.62 13.10
N THR A 197 11.49 61.29 11.96
CA THR A 197 11.43 62.19 10.79
C THR A 197 10.09 62.11 10.06
N ASP A 198 9.41 63.27 10.03
CA ASP A 198 8.40 63.77 9.06
C ASP A 198 7.16 62.91 8.69
N LEU A 199 5.98 63.51 8.92
CA LEU A 199 4.67 63.00 8.53
C LEU A 199 3.97 64.03 7.63
N SER A 200 4.20 63.98 6.31
CA SER A 200 3.38 64.72 5.35
C SER A 200 3.29 64.05 3.98
N ASN A 201 2.08 64.04 3.41
CA ASN A 201 1.71 63.51 2.08
C ASN A 201 1.91 61.98 1.91
N ARG A 202 0.88 61.15 1.67
CA ARG A 202 -0.28 61.37 0.77
C ARG A 202 -1.54 60.65 1.23
N LYS A 203 -2.67 61.06 0.63
CA LYS A 203 -3.98 60.38 0.71
C LYS A 203 -4.02 59.08 -0.11
N ASN A 204 -5.01 58.25 0.20
CA ASN A 204 -5.53 57.13 -0.60
C ASN A 204 -4.59 55.93 -0.86
N GLN A 205 -4.72 54.90 -0.02
CA GLN A 205 -4.89 53.52 -0.51
C GLN A 205 -5.85 52.78 0.42
N VAL A 206 -6.74 51.96 -0.16
CA VAL A 206 -7.70 51.15 0.60
C VAL A 206 -7.08 49.78 0.84
N ALA A 207 -6.78 49.47 2.10
CA ALA A 207 -6.41 48.11 2.49
C ALA A 207 -7.68 47.24 2.57
N GLN A 208 -7.70 46.13 1.83
CA GLN A 208 -8.75 45.12 1.94
C GLN A 208 -8.52 44.26 3.20
N PRO A 209 -9.57 43.78 3.89
CA PRO A 209 -9.42 42.79 4.94
C PRO A 209 -9.02 41.43 4.36
N THR A 210 -7.96 40.83 4.90
CA THR A 210 -7.39 39.56 4.42
C THR A 210 -8.24 38.35 4.85
N THR A 211 -9.04 37.82 3.92
CA THR A 211 -9.77 36.55 4.08
C THR A 211 -8.80 35.37 4.02
N THR A 212 -8.47 34.77 5.17
CA THR A 212 -7.40 33.75 5.27
C THR A 212 -7.86 32.42 5.90
N THR A 213 -9.14 32.28 6.23
CA THR A 213 -9.64 31.15 7.05
C THR A 213 -10.18 29.96 6.25
N GLU A 214 -10.68 30.17 5.02
CA GLU A 214 -11.31 29.10 4.22
C GLU A 214 -10.30 28.17 3.49
N PHE A 215 -9.03 28.57 3.37
CA PHE A 215 -8.07 27.91 2.46
C PHE A 215 -7.18 26.83 3.09
N LEU A 216 -7.10 26.74 4.43
CA LEU A 216 -6.12 25.89 5.13
C LEU A 216 -6.19 24.38 4.76
N PRO A 217 -7.36 23.72 4.74
CA PRO A 217 -7.40 22.26 4.60
C PRO A 217 -6.92 21.75 3.23
N LEU A 218 -7.25 22.47 2.15
CA LEU A 218 -6.83 22.07 0.80
C LEU A 218 -5.32 22.27 0.59
N GLU A 219 -4.71 23.34 1.11
CA GLU A 219 -3.27 23.55 0.92
C GLU A 219 -2.41 22.53 1.69
N ASN A 220 -2.91 21.95 2.78
CA ASN A 220 -2.26 20.82 3.46
C ASN A 220 -2.29 19.54 2.60
N ILE A 221 -3.43 19.23 1.97
CA ILE A 221 -3.53 18.12 1.01
C ILE A 221 -2.59 18.36 -0.19
N ARG A 222 -2.52 19.61 -0.70
CA ARG A 222 -1.58 19.99 -1.76
C ARG A 222 -0.12 19.87 -1.31
N ARG A 223 0.21 20.17 -0.05
CA ARG A 223 1.56 19.95 0.52
C ARG A 223 1.93 18.47 0.55
N TYR A 224 1.03 17.61 1.04
CA TYR A 224 1.23 16.15 1.04
C TYR A 224 1.46 15.62 -0.38
N LEU A 225 0.61 16.01 -1.34
CA LEU A 225 0.74 15.55 -2.73
C LEU A 225 1.99 16.09 -3.43
N LYS A 226 2.38 17.35 -3.19
CA LYS A 226 3.68 17.90 -3.66
C LYS A 226 4.86 17.06 -3.13
N LYS A 227 4.88 16.77 -1.83
CA LYS A 227 5.93 15.96 -1.18
C LYS A 227 5.95 14.52 -1.71
N ALA A 228 4.79 13.90 -1.91
CA ALA A 228 4.68 12.56 -2.49
C ALA A 228 5.17 12.50 -3.95
N LEU A 229 4.84 13.48 -4.79
CA LEU A 229 5.34 13.58 -6.17
C LEU A 229 6.85 13.87 -6.21
N GLU A 230 7.34 14.80 -5.38
CA GLU A 230 8.78 15.05 -5.24
C GLU A 230 9.54 13.76 -4.88
N GLN A 231 9.00 12.99 -3.92
CA GLN A 231 9.57 11.70 -3.52
C GLN A 231 9.51 10.62 -4.61
N PHE A 232 8.46 10.62 -5.42
CA PHE A 232 8.31 9.72 -6.55
C PHE A 232 9.37 10.00 -7.64
N HIS A 233 9.53 11.27 -8.05
CA HIS A 233 10.47 11.66 -9.10
C HIS A 233 11.95 11.58 -8.66
N HIS A 234 12.27 11.89 -7.40
CA HIS A 234 13.66 11.95 -6.89
C HIS A 234 14.06 10.74 -6.03
N TRP A 235 13.38 9.62 -6.19
CA TRP A 235 13.46 8.48 -5.26
C TRP A 235 14.87 7.93 -5.01
N LYS A 236 15.76 7.94 -6.02
CA LYS A 236 17.16 7.48 -5.87
C LYS A 236 17.87 8.30 -4.79
N THR A 237 17.83 9.62 -4.93
CA THR A 237 18.43 10.58 -4.00
C THR A 237 17.88 10.46 -2.57
N ILE A 238 16.61 10.05 -2.43
CA ILE A 238 15.95 9.85 -1.12
C ILE A 238 16.37 8.54 -0.48
N LYS A 239 16.45 7.45 -1.27
CA LYS A 239 16.99 6.16 -0.83
C LYS A 239 18.47 6.28 -0.43
N GLU A 240 19.27 6.99 -1.22
CA GLU A 240 20.68 7.29 -0.95
C GLU A 240 20.89 8.13 0.33
N ARG A 241 19.89 8.93 0.72
CA ARG A 241 19.87 9.71 1.96
C ARG A 241 19.26 8.97 3.16
N GLY A 242 18.78 7.75 2.99
CA GLY A 242 18.13 6.97 4.05
C GLY A 242 16.84 7.62 4.58
N GLN A 243 16.10 8.35 3.74
CA GLN A 243 14.87 9.05 4.13
C GLN A 243 13.62 8.19 3.88
N ASP A 244 12.64 8.27 4.79
CA ASP A 244 11.37 7.54 4.67
C ASP A 244 10.50 8.03 3.50
N PHE A 245 9.92 7.08 2.79
CA PHE A 245 8.98 7.30 1.69
C PHE A 245 7.53 7.40 2.21
N LEU A 246 6.81 8.45 1.83
CA LEU A 246 5.36 8.56 2.04
C LEU A 246 4.57 7.56 1.18
N ILE A 247 5.08 7.27 -0.01
CA ILE A 247 4.60 6.27 -0.97
C ILE A 247 5.84 5.66 -1.61
N GLU A 248 5.95 4.34 -1.62
CA GLU A 248 7.13 3.67 -2.15
C GLU A 248 7.04 3.51 -3.68
N PRO A 249 7.97 4.08 -4.47
CA PRO A 249 7.98 3.88 -5.91
C PRO A 249 8.48 2.48 -6.33
N MET A 250 8.92 1.64 -5.38
CA MET A 250 9.43 0.28 -5.58
C MET A 250 10.49 0.15 -6.71
N GLY A 251 11.29 1.20 -6.91
CA GLY A 251 12.35 1.26 -7.93
C GLY A 251 11.90 1.66 -9.34
N ARG A 252 10.61 1.90 -9.56
CA ARG A 252 9.99 2.15 -10.88
C ARG A 252 10.25 3.57 -11.41
N ALA A 253 11.53 3.88 -11.62
CA ALA A 253 12.03 5.24 -11.80
C ALA A 253 11.37 6.03 -12.92
N ASN A 254 11.09 5.37 -14.04
CA ASN A 254 10.50 5.99 -15.24
C ASN A 254 9.08 5.47 -15.47
N LEU A 255 8.30 5.19 -14.42
CA LEU A 255 6.93 4.68 -14.55
C LEU A 255 6.07 5.51 -15.53
N SER A 256 6.23 6.84 -15.52
CA SER A 256 5.51 7.76 -16.40
C SER A 256 6.02 7.80 -17.85
N GLY A 257 7.30 7.48 -18.08
CA GLY A 257 7.90 7.41 -19.42
C GLY A 257 7.80 6.03 -20.07
N ASN A 258 7.75 4.97 -19.27
CA ASN A 258 7.70 3.58 -19.69
C ASN A 258 6.30 2.95 -19.44
N TYR A 259 5.26 3.77 -19.22
CA TYR A 259 3.90 3.25 -19.04
C TYR A 259 3.36 2.71 -20.35
N VAL A 260 2.93 1.44 -20.34
CA VAL A 260 2.19 0.82 -21.44
C VAL A 260 0.83 0.36 -20.89
N PRO A 261 -0.31 0.79 -21.46
CA PRO A 261 -1.64 0.39 -21.00
C PRO A 261 -1.83 -1.13 -21.04
N SER A 262 -1.98 -1.76 -19.87
CA SER A 262 -2.22 -3.20 -19.79
C SER A 262 -3.57 -3.60 -20.39
N SER A 263 -3.60 -4.72 -21.09
CA SER A 263 -4.84 -5.36 -21.53
C SER A 263 -5.62 -5.88 -20.32
N ALA A 264 -6.92 -5.61 -20.28
CA ALA A 264 -7.78 -5.98 -19.17
C ALA A 264 -9.20 -6.32 -19.61
N ARG A 265 -9.93 -7.04 -18.75
CA ARG A 265 -11.32 -7.44 -18.98
C ARG A 265 -12.15 -7.28 -17.70
N GLU A 266 -13.27 -6.56 -17.79
CA GLU A 266 -14.28 -6.58 -16.74
C GLU A 266 -15.04 -7.92 -16.74
N ILE A 267 -15.26 -8.48 -15.54
CA ILE A 267 -16.07 -9.68 -15.31
C ILE A 267 -17.51 -9.24 -15.06
N VAL A 268 -18.37 -9.39 -16.07
CA VAL A 268 -19.80 -9.08 -15.99
C VAL A 268 -20.59 -10.36 -15.64
N PRO A 269 -21.25 -10.44 -14.46
CA PRO A 269 -21.97 -11.65 -14.07
C PRO A 269 -23.07 -12.03 -15.06
N GLY A 270 -23.06 -13.29 -15.52
CA GLY A 270 -24.06 -13.83 -16.43
C GLY A 270 -23.86 -13.54 -17.93
N GLN A 271 -22.76 -12.88 -18.33
CA GLN A 271 -22.38 -12.76 -19.75
C GLN A 271 -21.20 -13.69 -20.08
N ASP A 272 -21.41 -14.61 -21.03
CA ASP A 272 -20.38 -15.58 -21.41
C ASP A 272 -19.48 -15.05 -22.53
N ARG A 273 -18.16 -15.10 -22.27
CA ARG A 273 -17.01 -15.09 -23.21
C ARG A 273 -16.90 -14.09 -24.38
N SER A 274 -17.81 -13.13 -24.60
CA SER A 274 -17.63 -12.08 -25.63
C SER A 274 -17.73 -10.64 -25.09
N ILE A 275 -16.59 -10.12 -24.64
CA ILE A 275 -16.35 -8.67 -24.46
C ILE A 275 -15.01 -8.37 -25.14
N SER A 276 -14.92 -7.27 -25.89
CA SER A 276 -13.69 -6.81 -26.54
C SER A 276 -12.56 -6.59 -25.54
N SER A 277 -11.33 -6.93 -25.91
CA SER A 277 -10.14 -6.51 -25.15
C SER A 277 -10.08 -4.98 -25.12
N GLN A 278 -10.11 -4.42 -23.92
CA GLN A 278 -9.93 -2.98 -23.66
C GLN A 278 -8.64 -2.78 -22.87
N THR A 279 -8.12 -1.57 -22.87
CA THR A 279 -7.06 -1.17 -21.94
C THR A 279 -7.63 -0.97 -20.55
N LEU A 280 -6.80 -1.21 -19.53
CA LEU A 280 -7.18 -0.92 -18.16
C LEU A 280 -7.46 0.58 -17.93
N ASP A 281 -6.77 1.45 -18.66
CA ASP A 281 -6.98 2.90 -18.70
C ASP A 281 -8.43 3.28 -19.11
N GLU A 282 -8.97 2.66 -20.17
CA GLU A 282 -10.36 2.87 -20.61
C GLU A 282 -11.37 2.40 -19.55
N ILE A 283 -11.18 1.20 -19.01
CA ILE A 283 -12.04 0.61 -17.98
C ILE A 283 -12.03 1.47 -16.70
N PHE A 284 -10.86 1.95 -16.29
CA PHE A 284 -10.73 2.81 -15.11
C PHE A 284 -11.29 4.22 -15.35
N ALA A 285 -11.10 4.81 -16.54
CA ALA A 285 -11.71 6.08 -16.90
C ALA A 285 -13.25 6.01 -16.88
N ALA A 286 -13.82 4.94 -17.44
CA ALA A 286 -15.26 4.67 -17.36
C ALA A 286 -15.73 4.51 -15.90
N PHE A 287 -15.00 3.74 -15.09
CA PHE A 287 -15.29 3.60 -13.66
C PHE A 287 -15.17 4.91 -12.88
N LEU A 288 -14.24 5.80 -13.19
CA LEU A 288 -14.18 7.12 -12.57
C LEU A 288 -15.42 7.97 -12.92
N ALA A 289 -15.92 7.89 -14.15
CA ALA A 289 -17.12 8.61 -14.60
C ALA A 289 -18.44 8.04 -14.05
N ASP A 290 -18.49 6.74 -13.73
CA ASP A 290 -19.66 6.03 -13.22
C ASP A 290 -20.25 6.68 -11.93
N SER A 291 -21.58 6.85 -11.86
CA SER A 291 -22.30 7.43 -10.71
C SER A 291 -22.99 6.39 -9.80
N GLN A 292 -22.87 5.10 -10.11
CA GLN A 292 -23.51 3.96 -9.45
C GLN A 292 -22.50 3.01 -8.78
N ARG A 293 -21.33 2.80 -9.39
CA ARG A 293 -20.25 1.95 -8.86
C ARG A 293 -19.22 2.78 -8.10
N SER A 294 -18.95 2.47 -6.82
CA SER A 294 -17.86 3.13 -6.06
C SER A 294 -16.63 2.26 -5.83
N PHE A 295 -16.70 0.97 -6.10
CA PHE A 295 -15.65 0.00 -5.78
C PHE A 295 -15.23 -0.78 -7.04
N MET A 296 -13.92 -0.86 -7.27
CA MET A 296 -13.31 -1.69 -8.28
C MET A 296 -12.26 -2.61 -7.64
N ALA A 297 -12.30 -3.89 -8.00
CA ALA A 297 -11.29 -4.88 -7.64
C ALA A 297 -10.46 -5.22 -8.88
N LEU A 298 -9.17 -4.84 -8.86
CA LEU A 298 -8.20 -5.22 -9.87
C LEU A 298 -7.54 -6.54 -9.49
N LEU A 299 -7.89 -7.58 -10.23
CA LEU A 299 -7.35 -8.93 -10.10
C LEU A 299 -6.25 -9.15 -11.13
N GLY A 300 -5.23 -9.90 -10.76
CA GLY A 300 -4.17 -10.34 -11.65
C GLY A 300 -3.05 -10.97 -10.86
N ASP A 301 -2.27 -11.85 -11.49
CA ASP A 301 -1.24 -12.59 -10.78
C ASP A 301 0.04 -11.75 -10.52
N PHE A 302 1.09 -12.38 -10.02
CA PHE A 302 2.33 -11.66 -9.72
C PHE A 302 2.96 -11.05 -10.98
N GLY A 303 3.49 -9.83 -10.86
CA GLY A 303 4.19 -9.13 -11.94
C GLY A 303 3.32 -8.46 -13.03
N THR A 304 2.01 -8.73 -13.06
CA THR A 304 1.02 -8.20 -14.04
C THR A 304 0.82 -6.68 -14.05
N GLY A 305 1.54 -5.92 -13.22
CA GLY A 305 1.47 -4.45 -13.21
C GLY A 305 0.43 -3.81 -12.28
N LYS A 306 -0.30 -4.58 -11.44
CA LYS A 306 -1.31 -4.06 -10.48
C LYS A 306 -0.89 -2.76 -9.76
N THR A 307 0.18 -2.82 -8.95
CA THR A 307 0.70 -1.67 -8.22
C THR A 307 1.29 -0.59 -9.14
N SER A 308 1.79 -0.97 -10.33
CA SER A 308 2.30 -0.02 -11.33
C SER A 308 1.16 0.86 -11.85
N PHE A 309 0.00 0.26 -12.15
CA PHE A 309 -1.22 0.99 -12.50
C PHE A 309 -1.68 1.91 -11.37
N SER A 310 -1.78 1.39 -10.14
CA SER A 310 -2.17 2.17 -8.96
C SER A 310 -1.29 3.40 -8.73
N LEU A 311 0.04 3.27 -8.91
CA LEU A 311 0.97 4.39 -8.78
C LEU A 311 0.86 5.38 -9.96
N HIS A 312 0.75 4.91 -11.20
CA HIS A 312 0.60 5.77 -12.39
C HIS A 312 -0.64 6.66 -12.29
N TYR A 313 -1.78 6.08 -11.91
CA TYR A 313 -3.01 6.85 -11.74
C TYR A 313 -3.06 7.65 -10.44
N PHE A 314 -2.37 7.23 -9.37
CA PHE A 314 -2.17 8.11 -8.20
C PHE A 314 -1.41 9.39 -8.61
N VAL A 315 -0.29 9.25 -9.32
CA VAL A 315 0.56 10.37 -9.78
C VAL A 315 -0.25 11.33 -10.67
N ARG A 316 -0.91 10.81 -11.71
CA ARG A 316 -1.67 11.64 -12.66
C ARG A 316 -2.87 12.35 -12.02
N LEU A 317 -3.56 11.72 -11.07
CA LEU A 317 -4.62 12.39 -10.32
C LEU A 317 -4.08 13.41 -9.31
N ALA A 318 -2.85 13.23 -8.81
CA ALA A 318 -2.22 14.16 -7.88
C ALA A 318 -1.78 15.43 -8.61
N GLU A 319 -1.15 15.28 -9.78
CA GLU A 319 -0.84 16.38 -10.71
C GLU A 319 -2.11 17.19 -11.04
N GLN A 320 -3.17 16.51 -11.51
CA GLN A 320 -4.46 17.14 -11.82
C GLN A 320 -5.10 17.88 -10.64
N PHE A 321 -4.96 17.38 -9.41
CA PHE A 321 -5.48 18.06 -8.21
C PHE A 321 -4.61 19.26 -7.78
N LEU A 322 -3.31 19.24 -8.05
CA LEU A 322 -2.44 20.38 -7.80
C LEU A 322 -2.73 21.54 -8.76
N GLU A 323 -3.05 21.23 -10.01
CA GLU A 323 -3.52 22.19 -11.03
C GLU A 323 -4.94 22.70 -10.74
N ASP A 324 -5.92 21.79 -10.63
CA ASP A 324 -7.34 22.10 -10.36
C ASP A 324 -7.81 21.44 -9.05
N PRO A 325 -7.95 22.22 -7.95
CA PRO A 325 -8.47 21.72 -6.68
C PRO A 325 -9.89 21.14 -6.72
N ASN A 326 -10.65 21.28 -7.82
CA ASN A 326 -11.96 20.64 -8.01
C ASN A 326 -11.86 19.16 -8.42
N GLN A 327 -10.67 18.68 -8.80
CA GLN A 327 -10.44 17.26 -9.10
C GLN A 327 -10.54 16.38 -7.85
N ARG A 328 -10.54 15.06 -8.06
CA ARG A 328 -10.55 14.10 -6.95
C ARG A 328 -9.21 14.12 -6.23
N ILE A 329 -9.25 13.99 -4.91
CA ILE A 329 -8.10 13.83 -4.04
C ILE A 329 -7.67 12.35 -4.12
N PRO A 330 -6.50 12.03 -4.68
CA PRO A 330 -6.01 10.66 -4.71
C PRO A 330 -5.28 10.33 -3.40
N LEU A 331 -5.40 9.08 -2.99
CA LEU A 331 -4.75 8.52 -1.81
C LEU A 331 -4.28 7.10 -2.15
N PHE A 332 -3.05 6.77 -1.77
CA PHE A 332 -2.44 5.47 -2.01
C PHE A 332 -2.12 4.81 -0.66
N ILE A 333 -2.86 3.75 -0.32
CA ILE A 333 -2.67 2.97 0.91
C ILE A 333 -2.11 1.59 0.55
N SER A 334 -1.02 1.21 1.22
CA SER A 334 -0.44 -0.13 1.16
C SER A 334 -1.05 -0.99 2.28
N LEU A 335 -1.60 -2.15 1.94
CA LEU A 335 -2.11 -3.12 2.91
C LEU A 335 -1.01 -3.99 3.52
N LYS A 336 0.23 -3.90 3.00
CA LYS A 336 1.43 -4.53 3.58
C LYS A 336 1.67 -4.06 5.01
N ASP A 337 1.28 -2.81 5.30
CA ASP A 337 1.42 -2.12 6.58
C ASP A 337 0.26 -2.44 7.56
N TYR A 338 -0.55 -3.46 7.25
CA TYR A 338 -1.67 -3.97 8.04
C TYR A 338 -1.71 -5.52 8.04
N PRO A 339 -0.73 -6.22 8.64
CA PRO A 339 -0.60 -7.68 8.58
C PRO A 339 -1.63 -8.48 9.41
N GLY A 340 -2.77 -7.89 9.79
CA GLY A 340 -3.74 -8.49 10.69
C GLY A 340 -5.16 -7.95 10.48
N ARG A 341 -6.02 -8.01 11.51
CA ARG A 341 -7.39 -7.52 11.41
C ARG A 341 -7.40 -5.99 11.25
N LEU A 342 -8.04 -5.51 10.19
CA LEU A 342 -8.20 -4.09 9.90
C LEU A 342 -9.34 -3.51 10.77
N ASP A 343 -9.06 -2.42 11.47
CA ASP A 343 -10.06 -1.58 12.14
C ASP A 343 -10.23 -0.31 11.32
N SER A 344 -11.42 -0.07 10.78
CA SER A 344 -11.68 1.08 9.93
C SER A 344 -11.55 2.42 10.66
N ALA A 345 -11.72 2.48 11.98
CA ALA A 345 -11.52 3.71 12.75
C ALA A 345 -10.02 4.04 12.88
N ALA A 346 -9.20 3.07 13.32
CA ALA A 346 -7.74 3.24 13.43
C ALA A 346 -7.07 3.41 12.06
N PHE A 347 -7.61 2.79 11.02
CA PHE A 347 -7.20 3.00 9.63
C PHE A 347 -7.44 4.46 9.20
N LEU A 348 -8.65 4.98 9.42
CA LEU A 348 -8.96 6.37 9.11
C LEU A 348 -8.04 7.33 9.88
N GLU A 349 -7.86 7.12 11.18
CA GLU A 349 -6.96 7.92 12.03
C GLU A 349 -5.54 7.99 11.44
N ARG A 350 -4.96 6.83 11.09
CA ARG A 350 -3.60 6.74 10.54
C ARG A 350 -3.47 7.41 9.18
N GLU A 351 -4.35 7.07 8.23
CA GLU A 351 -4.20 7.42 6.82
C GLU A 351 -4.78 8.80 6.46
N PHE A 352 -5.73 9.34 7.23
CA PHE A 352 -6.40 10.62 6.93
C PHE A 352 -6.11 11.73 7.94
N PHE A 353 -5.66 11.43 9.17
CA PHE A 353 -5.39 12.45 10.19
C PHE A 353 -3.89 12.54 10.54
N ARG A 354 -3.20 11.39 10.74
CA ARG A 354 -1.74 11.40 11.02
C ARG A 354 -0.90 11.63 9.74
N ARG A 355 -1.20 10.93 8.65
CA ARG A 355 -0.38 10.93 7.40
C ARG A 355 -0.33 12.27 6.65
N PHE A 356 -1.28 13.18 6.88
CA PHE A 356 -1.33 14.52 6.29
C PHE A 356 -0.57 15.59 7.11
N GLU A 357 0.14 15.20 8.18
CA GLU A 357 0.94 16.07 9.08
C GLU A 357 0.15 17.14 9.87
N ILE A 358 -1.15 17.34 9.57
CA ILE A 358 -2.11 18.17 10.32
C ILE A 358 -3.47 17.46 10.28
N PRO A 359 -4.22 17.35 11.39
CA PRO A 359 -5.55 16.75 11.37
C PRO A 359 -6.50 17.59 10.49
N LEU A 360 -7.09 16.94 9.47
CA LEU A 360 -8.38 17.37 8.96
C LEU A 360 -9.38 17.34 10.13
N SER A 361 -10.20 18.37 10.31
CA SER A 361 -11.33 18.22 11.24
C SER A 361 -12.29 17.15 10.69
N PHE A 362 -12.95 16.40 11.57
CA PHE A 362 -13.88 15.36 11.14
C PHE A 362 -14.97 15.93 10.22
N ALA A 363 -15.41 17.17 10.45
CA ALA A 363 -16.32 17.90 9.57
C ALA A 363 -15.75 18.08 8.15
N VAL A 364 -14.53 18.59 7.98
CA VAL A 364 -13.95 18.78 6.63
C VAL A 364 -13.74 17.45 5.90
N PHE A 365 -13.31 16.41 6.62
CA PHE A 365 -13.19 15.06 6.05
C PHE A 365 -14.57 14.52 5.60
N ARG A 366 -15.59 14.62 6.47
CA ARG A 366 -16.98 14.25 6.17
C ARG A 366 -17.50 15.01 4.95
N ASP A 367 -17.29 16.32 4.87
CA ASP A 367 -17.86 17.15 3.80
C ASP A 367 -17.17 16.88 2.44
N LEU A 368 -15.87 16.55 2.45
CA LEU A 368 -15.18 16.03 1.27
C LEU A 368 -15.69 14.63 0.86
N ALA A 369 -15.96 13.74 1.81
CA ALA A 369 -16.52 12.41 1.54
C ALA A 369 -17.96 12.49 1.01
N LEU A 370 -18.80 13.39 1.56
CA LEU A 370 -20.15 13.67 1.08
C LEU A 370 -20.14 14.19 -0.35
N ALA A 371 -19.19 15.06 -0.70
CA ALA A 371 -18.98 15.56 -2.06
C ALA A 371 -18.29 14.57 -3.02
N GLY A 372 -18.04 13.32 -2.61
CA GLY A 372 -17.47 12.26 -3.46
C GLY A 372 -16.04 12.55 -3.93
N ARG A 373 -15.25 13.25 -3.11
CA ARG A 373 -13.97 13.84 -3.50
C ARG A 373 -12.80 12.86 -3.52
N PHE A 374 -12.89 11.69 -2.90
CA PHE A 374 -11.74 10.79 -2.75
C PHE A 374 -11.62 9.73 -3.86
N VAL A 375 -10.37 9.38 -4.21
CA VAL A 375 -9.99 8.16 -4.93
C VAL A 375 -8.95 7.43 -4.10
N LEU A 376 -9.28 6.21 -3.68
CA LEU A 376 -8.48 5.37 -2.78
C LEU A 376 -7.89 4.20 -3.56
N PHE A 377 -6.60 4.29 -3.88
CA PHE A 377 -5.82 3.13 -4.34
C PHE A 377 -5.40 2.34 -3.11
N VAL A 378 -5.89 1.11 -3.00
CA VAL A 378 -5.64 0.21 -1.86
C VAL A 378 -4.90 -1.00 -2.40
N ASP A 379 -3.59 -1.07 -2.18
CA ASP A 379 -2.71 -2.02 -2.86
C ASP A 379 -2.29 -3.21 -1.97
N GLY A 380 -2.26 -4.41 -2.55
CA GLY A 380 -1.71 -5.61 -1.92
C GLY A 380 -2.64 -6.33 -0.95
N PHE A 381 -3.95 -6.43 -1.26
CA PHE A 381 -4.91 -7.17 -0.41
C PHE A 381 -4.50 -8.63 -0.19
N ASP A 382 -3.91 -9.27 -1.21
CA ASP A 382 -3.45 -10.66 -1.12
C ASP A 382 -2.30 -10.87 -0.12
N GLU A 383 -1.48 -9.84 0.14
CA GLU A 383 -0.39 -9.95 1.12
C GLU A 383 -0.94 -9.95 2.55
N MET A 384 -1.87 -9.03 2.86
CA MET A 384 -2.65 -9.03 4.11
C MET A 384 -3.47 -10.33 4.28
N ALA A 385 -4.12 -10.80 3.21
CA ALA A 385 -4.89 -12.04 3.22
C ALA A 385 -4.00 -13.27 3.45
N SER A 386 -2.76 -13.29 2.95
CA SER A 386 -1.83 -14.39 3.17
C SER A 386 -1.42 -14.55 4.66
N LEU A 387 -1.43 -13.46 5.42
CA LEU A 387 -1.09 -13.46 6.85
C LEU A 387 -2.31 -13.71 7.75
N SER A 388 -3.51 -13.81 7.17
CA SER A 388 -4.80 -13.90 7.86
C SER A 388 -5.48 -15.25 7.63
N ASP A 389 -6.36 -15.68 8.54
CA ASP A 389 -7.29 -16.77 8.24
C ASP A 389 -8.43 -16.31 7.30
N GLN A 390 -9.24 -17.25 6.82
CA GLN A 390 -10.32 -16.96 5.87
C GLN A 390 -11.41 -16.03 6.45
N ALA A 391 -11.74 -16.13 7.73
CA ALA A 391 -12.75 -15.29 8.39
C ALA A 391 -12.19 -13.89 8.73
N ALA A 392 -10.91 -13.80 9.10
CA ALA A 392 -10.19 -12.53 9.23
C ALA A 392 -10.11 -11.80 7.87
N THR A 393 -9.74 -12.51 6.80
CA THR A 393 -9.72 -11.98 5.42
C THR A 393 -11.10 -11.48 4.98
N LEU A 394 -12.15 -12.27 5.24
CA LEU A 394 -13.55 -11.90 4.96
C LEU A 394 -13.99 -10.64 5.73
N THR A 395 -13.51 -10.50 6.97
CA THR A 395 -13.78 -9.33 7.82
C THR A 395 -13.05 -8.10 7.30
N ASN A 396 -11.76 -8.21 6.98
CA ASN A 396 -10.98 -7.10 6.43
C ASN A 396 -11.56 -6.59 5.10
N PHE A 397 -12.08 -7.48 4.25
CA PHE A 397 -12.77 -7.09 3.03
C PHE A 397 -14.02 -6.22 3.31
N ARG A 398 -14.84 -6.59 4.31
CA ARG A 398 -16.00 -5.80 4.77
C ARG A 398 -15.61 -4.45 5.40
N GLU A 399 -14.44 -4.36 6.03
CA GLU A 399 -13.95 -3.08 6.57
C GLU A 399 -13.45 -2.15 5.46
N LEU A 400 -12.93 -2.70 4.36
CA LEU A 400 -12.49 -1.90 3.19
C LEU A 400 -13.66 -1.35 2.37
N THR A 401 -14.76 -2.08 2.17
CA THR A 401 -15.92 -1.54 1.42
C THR A 401 -16.50 -0.27 2.04
N LYS A 402 -16.48 -0.16 3.39
CA LYS A 402 -16.90 1.04 4.14
C LYS A 402 -16.15 2.31 3.73
N LEU A 403 -14.91 2.20 3.27
CA LEU A 403 -14.06 3.33 2.86
C LEU A 403 -14.54 4.01 1.56
N THR A 404 -15.55 3.47 0.88
CA THR A 404 -16.26 4.21 -0.19
C THR A 404 -17.20 5.30 0.35
N PHE A 405 -17.50 5.29 1.65
CA PHE A 405 -18.35 6.26 2.35
C PHE A 405 -19.77 6.42 1.78
N GLU A 406 -20.29 5.47 0.99
CA GLU A 406 -21.66 5.53 0.45
C GLU A 406 -22.70 5.67 1.55
N ASN A 407 -22.48 5.00 2.68
CA ASN A 407 -23.28 5.12 3.91
C ASN A 407 -23.47 6.58 4.37
N LEU A 408 -22.45 7.45 4.21
CA LEU A 408 -22.56 8.88 4.52
C LEU A 408 -23.29 9.65 3.41
N GLN A 409 -22.94 9.40 2.14
CA GLN A 409 -23.55 10.10 1.00
C GLN A 409 -25.08 9.91 0.94
N PHE A 410 -25.59 8.74 1.35
CA PHE A 410 -27.04 8.46 1.41
C PHE A 410 -27.78 9.14 2.58
N MET A 411 -27.11 9.65 3.62
CA MET A 411 -27.78 10.22 4.80
C MET A 411 -28.29 11.66 4.59
N VAL A 412 -27.71 12.43 3.65
CA VAL A 412 -27.77 13.90 3.69
C VAL A 412 -28.58 14.52 2.53
N LEU A 413 -28.78 13.83 1.40
CA LEU A 413 -29.25 14.45 0.16
C LEU A 413 -30.36 13.64 -0.56
N PRO A 414 -31.32 14.30 -1.25
CA PRO A 414 -32.39 13.63 -1.99
C PRO A 414 -31.89 12.73 -3.13
N SER A 415 -32.58 11.61 -3.35
CA SER A 415 -32.19 10.49 -4.22
C SER A 415 -31.94 10.84 -5.70
N ASP A 416 -32.48 11.95 -6.16
CA ASP A 416 -32.61 12.27 -7.59
C ASP A 416 -31.54 13.28 -8.06
N THR A 417 -30.63 13.69 -7.17
CA THR A 417 -29.53 14.60 -7.50
C THR A 417 -28.32 13.81 -8.03
N PRO A 418 -27.79 14.10 -9.23
CA PRO A 418 -26.59 13.44 -9.74
C PRO A 418 -25.36 13.81 -8.90
N GLN A 419 -24.90 12.86 -8.07
CA GLN A 419 -23.77 13.06 -7.15
C GLN A 419 -22.51 12.32 -7.63
N ARG A 420 -21.36 12.98 -7.45
CA ARG A 420 -20.05 12.33 -7.55
C ARG A 420 -19.96 11.35 -6.36
N ARG A 421 -19.62 10.09 -6.61
CA ARG A 421 -19.25 9.16 -5.53
C ARG A 421 -17.73 9.16 -5.29
N ASN A 422 -17.31 8.82 -4.09
CA ASN A 422 -15.91 8.44 -3.85
C ASN A 422 -15.59 7.16 -4.65
N LYS A 423 -14.29 6.87 -4.85
CA LYS A 423 -13.84 5.68 -5.57
C LYS A 423 -12.84 4.91 -4.73
N LEU A 424 -12.95 3.60 -4.72
CA LEU A 424 -11.98 2.68 -4.14
C LEU A 424 -11.54 1.69 -5.21
N PHE A 425 -10.23 1.55 -5.36
CA PHE A 425 -9.56 0.66 -6.29
C PHE A 425 -8.66 -0.29 -5.51
N LEU A 426 -9.13 -1.52 -5.30
CA LEU A 426 -8.44 -2.56 -4.53
C LEU A 426 -7.60 -3.44 -5.46
N THR A 427 -6.32 -3.65 -5.19
CA THR A 427 -5.52 -4.65 -5.94
C THR A 427 -5.36 -5.95 -5.18
N CYS A 428 -5.47 -7.08 -5.89
CA CYS A 428 -5.42 -8.42 -5.32
C CYS A 428 -4.88 -9.47 -6.33
N ARG A 429 -4.21 -10.53 -5.85
CA ARG A 429 -3.97 -11.75 -6.64
C ARG A 429 -5.28 -12.49 -6.90
N THR A 430 -5.42 -13.02 -8.12
CA THR A 430 -6.67 -13.59 -8.66
C THR A 430 -7.35 -14.64 -7.75
N HIS A 431 -6.55 -15.45 -7.06
CA HIS A 431 -7.03 -16.56 -6.22
C HIS A 431 -7.37 -16.17 -4.76
N TYR A 432 -7.00 -14.97 -4.29
CA TYR A 432 -7.41 -14.46 -2.97
C TYR A 432 -8.73 -13.70 -3.04
N PHE A 433 -9.21 -13.35 -4.23
CA PHE A 433 -10.52 -12.73 -4.38
C PHE A 433 -11.63 -13.76 -4.24
N LEU A 434 -12.70 -13.36 -3.55
CA LEU A 434 -13.78 -14.25 -3.12
C LEU A 434 -14.54 -14.81 -4.33
N THR A 435 -15.03 -16.05 -4.23
CA THR A 435 -15.88 -16.64 -5.29
C THR A 435 -17.16 -15.82 -5.49
N GLU A 436 -17.80 -15.88 -6.67
CA GLU A 436 -19.06 -15.15 -6.89
C GLU A 436 -20.16 -15.51 -5.87
N ALA A 437 -20.13 -16.70 -5.28
CA ALA A 437 -21.04 -17.09 -4.20
C ALA A 437 -20.72 -16.31 -2.92
N GLN A 438 -19.46 -16.35 -2.45
CA GLN A 438 -19.01 -15.60 -1.27
C GLN A 438 -19.16 -14.08 -1.44
N GLN A 439 -18.87 -13.54 -2.63
CA GLN A 439 -19.15 -12.13 -2.97
C GLN A 439 -20.65 -11.83 -2.84
N ARG A 440 -21.53 -12.68 -3.40
CA ARG A 440 -22.98 -12.51 -3.25
C ARG A 440 -23.43 -12.61 -1.80
N ASP A 441 -22.92 -13.54 -1.02
CA ASP A 441 -23.28 -13.71 0.39
C ASP A 441 -22.83 -12.49 1.23
N LEU A 442 -21.65 -11.94 0.96
CA LEU A 442 -21.19 -10.67 1.55
C LEU A 442 -22.09 -9.49 1.18
N LEU A 443 -22.45 -9.38 -0.10
CA LEU A 443 -23.19 -8.22 -0.65
C LEU A 443 -24.71 -8.33 -0.45
N THR A 444 -25.22 -9.50 -0.05
CA THR A 444 -26.61 -9.71 0.40
C THR A 444 -26.75 -9.64 1.92
N PHE A 445 -25.71 -9.97 2.69
CA PHE A 445 -25.66 -9.84 4.15
C PHE A 445 -24.59 -8.84 4.60
N ASP A 446 -24.82 -7.54 4.40
CA ASP A 446 -24.04 -6.49 5.05
C ASP A 446 -24.92 -5.37 5.63
N TYR A 447 -25.07 -5.42 6.96
CA TYR A 447 -25.52 -4.32 7.82
C TYR A 447 -24.30 -3.49 8.30
N THR A 448 -23.23 -3.42 7.51
CA THR A 448 -21.92 -2.83 7.85
C THR A 448 -21.89 -1.31 7.76
N VAL A 449 -22.84 -0.66 8.44
CA VAL A 449 -22.81 0.79 8.64
C VAL A 449 -21.66 1.14 9.59
N LEU A 450 -20.92 2.21 9.28
CA LEU A 450 -20.02 2.86 10.25
C LEU A 450 -20.81 3.48 11.44
N TYR A 451 -22.08 3.79 11.21
CA TYR A 451 -23.02 4.43 12.15
C TYR A 451 -24.27 3.55 12.26
N ARG A 452 -24.40 2.79 13.35
CA ARG A 452 -25.21 1.54 13.48
C ARG A 452 -26.70 1.55 13.08
N ASN A 453 -27.31 2.69 12.77
CA ASN A 453 -28.77 2.87 12.85
C ASN A 453 -29.53 2.89 11.51
N TYR A 454 -28.85 2.85 10.36
CA TYR A 454 -29.48 3.18 9.05
C TYR A 454 -29.44 2.03 8.03
N ALA A 455 -30.58 1.79 7.38
CA ALA A 455 -30.75 0.74 6.37
C ALA A 455 -30.42 1.26 4.96
N THR A 456 -29.48 0.60 4.27
CA THR A 456 -29.05 0.94 2.91
C THR A 456 -29.95 0.31 1.83
N ARG A 457 -29.96 0.89 0.63
CA ARG A 457 -30.49 0.20 -0.56
C ARG A 457 -29.57 -0.97 -0.91
N SER A 458 -30.16 -2.12 -1.19
CA SER A 458 -29.43 -3.34 -1.55
C SER A 458 -28.77 -3.25 -2.94
N ARG A 459 -27.67 -3.98 -3.12
CA ARG A 459 -26.76 -4.05 -4.30
C ARG A 459 -25.68 -2.97 -4.38
N TYR A 460 -24.69 -3.09 -3.51
CA TYR A 460 -23.37 -2.51 -3.73
C TYR A 460 -22.68 -3.19 -4.93
N ALA A 461 -22.35 -2.43 -5.98
CA ALA A 461 -21.90 -2.97 -7.26
C ALA A 461 -20.37 -2.87 -7.41
N ILE A 462 -19.68 -4.00 -7.27
CA ILE A 462 -18.23 -4.12 -7.47
C ILE A 462 -17.93 -4.34 -8.95
N ALA A 463 -17.11 -3.46 -9.55
CA ALA A 463 -16.47 -3.74 -10.82
C ALA A 463 -15.28 -4.69 -10.58
N THR A 464 -15.36 -5.93 -11.04
CA THR A 464 -14.23 -6.87 -10.96
C THR A 464 -13.51 -6.88 -12.30
N VAL A 465 -12.23 -6.52 -12.31
CA VAL A 465 -11.42 -6.40 -13.54
C VAL A 465 -10.24 -7.35 -13.45
N LEU A 466 -10.06 -8.19 -14.47
CA LEU A 466 -8.93 -9.09 -14.60
C LEU A 466 -7.88 -8.49 -15.55
N LEU A 467 -6.67 -8.29 -15.04
CA LEU A 467 -5.48 -8.01 -15.85
C LEU A 467 -5.10 -9.23 -16.69
N GLN A 468 -4.67 -8.97 -17.91
CA GLN A 468 -4.03 -9.93 -18.78
C GLN A 468 -2.51 -9.66 -18.80
N GLU A 469 -1.75 -10.63 -19.27
CA GLU A 469 -0.33 -10.42 -19.56
C GLU A 469 -0.16 -9.57 -20.83
N PHE A 470 0.99 -8.92 -20.99
CA PHE A 470 1.30 -8.12 -22.18
C PHE A 470 1.35 -8.99 -23.44
N THR A 471 0.74 -8.48 -24.51
CA THR A 471 0.92 -8.96 -25.88
C THR A 471 2.30 -8.58 -26.42
N GLU A 472 2.76 -9.25 -27.48
CA GLU A 472 4.02 -8.89 -28.17
C GLU A 472 4.11 -7.40 -28.54
N ALA A 473 2.98 -6.75 -28.87
CA ALA A 473 2.92 -5.33 -29.16
C ALA A 473 3.21 -4.45 -27.93
N GLN A 474 2.68 -4.82 -26.76
CA GLN A 474 2.93 -4.12 -25.49
C GLN A 474 4.35 -4.36 -24.96
N VAL A 475 4.92 -5.55 -25.22
CA VAL A 475 6.34 -5.84 -24.94
C VAL A 475 7.24 -4.98 -25.83
N LEU A 476 6.95 -4.89 -27.13
CA LEU A 476 7.66 -4.00 -28.08
C LEU A 476 7.57 -2.53 -27.64
N GLU A 477 6.36 -2.02 -27.39
CA GLU A 477 6.11 -0.62 -26.97
C GLU A 477 6.88 -0.29 -25.68
N TYR A 478 6.87 -1.19 -24.69
CA TYR A 478 7.61 -1.00 -23.45
C TYR A 478 9.12 -0.92 -23.70
N VAL A 479 9.66 -1.82 -24.53
CA VAL A 479 11.09 -1.88 -24.85
C VAL A 479 11.54 -0.67 -25.68
N GLU A 480 10.73 -0.19 -26.63
CA GLU A 480 11.00 1.05 -27.38
C GLU A 480 11.00 2.29 -26.46
N ASN A 481 9.99 2.41 -25.57
CA ASN A 481 9.93 3.48 -24.58
C ASN A 481 11.12 3.44 -23.61
N ALA A 482 11.51 2.25 -23.14
CA ALA A 482 12.58 2.07 -22.17
C ALA A 482 13.99 2.24 -22.75
N SER A 483 14.20 1.92 -24.04
CA SER A 483 15.50 2.08 -24.72
C SER A 483 15.70 3.46 -25.34
N GLY A 484 14.61 4.15 -25.69
CA GLY A 484 14.62 5.42 -26.43
C GLY A 484 15.17 5.32 -27.86
N ASP A 485 15.33 4.10 -28.39
CA ASP A 485 16.08 3.81 -29.62
C ASP A 485 15.56 2.50 -30.27
N PRO A 486 14.93 2.57 -31.46
CA PRO A 486 14.38 1.40 -32.14
C PRO A 486 15.40 0.33 -32.55
N GLU A 487 16.68 0.66 -32.72
CA GLU A 487 17.70 -0.36 -33.05
C GLU A 487 18.13 -1.11 -31.79
N LYS A 488 18.29 -0.41 -30.66
CA LYS A 488 18.49 -1.06 -29.35
C LYS A 488 17.27 -1.89 -28.94
N ALA A 489 16.07 -1.41 -29.23
CA ALA A 489 14.82 -2.13 -28.93
C ALA A 489 14.78 -3.49 -29.64
N ARG A 490 15.16 -3.55 -30.92
CA ARG A 490 15.31 -4.81 -31.66
C ARG A 490 16.35 -5.73 -31.04
N GLY A 491 17.54 -5.21 -30.71
CA GLY A 491 18.59 -6.02 -30.06
C GLY A 491 18.13 -6.63 -28.72
N ILE A 492 17.38 -5.86 -27.91
CA ILE A 492 16.77 -6.35 -26.67
C ILE A 492 15.75 -7.46 -26.96
N LEU A 493 14.88 -7.29 -27.95
CA LEU A 493 13.86 -8.27 -28.34
C LEU A 493 14.48 -9.55 -28.93
N ASP A 494 15.55 -9.44 -29.72
CA ASP A 494 16.28 -10.60 -30.25
C ASP A 494 16.94 -11.40 -29.11
N ILE A 495 17.45 -10.73 -28.06
CA ILE A 495 17.94 -11.40 -26.85
C ILE A 495 16.78 -12.07 -26.08
N ILE A 496 15.63 -11.40 -25.95
CA ILE A 496 14.42 -11.98 -25.31
C ILE A 496 13.97 -13.26 -26.03
N LYS A 497 13.91 -13.24 -27.36
CA LYS A 497 13.44 -14.38 -28.17
C LYS A 497 14.48 -15.51 -28.31
N SER A 498 15.77 -15.22 -28.16
CA SER A 498 16.84 -16.23 -28.18
C SER A 498 17.19 -16.79 -26.79
N THR A 499 16.70 -16.20 -25.70
CA THR A 499 17.01 -16.61 -24.32
C THR A 499 15.92 -17.47 -23.70
N TYR A 500 16.34 -18.56 -23.06
CA TYR A 500 15.45 -19.56 -22.41
C TYR A 500 14.42 -18.93 -21.45
N ASN A 501 13.14 -19.18 -21.77
CA ASN A 501 11.93 -18.66 -21.13
C ASN A 501 11.87 -17.13 -20.98
N LEU A 502 12.75 -16.35 -21.59
CA LEU A 502 12.76 -14.90 -21.41
C LEU A 502 11.59 -14.24 -22.14
N GLU A 503 11.16 -14.81 -23.27
CA GLU A 503 9.91 -14.43 -23.97
C GLU A 503 8.67 -14.64 -23.09
N GLU A 504 8.52 -15.81 -22.43
CA GLU A 504 7.42 -16.07 -21.49
C GLU A 504 7.46 -15.13 -20.27
N LEU A 505 8.66 -14.86 -19.72
CA LEU A 505 8.81 -13.88 -18.63
C LEU A 505 8.50 -12.45 -19.09
N SER A 506 8.78 -12.09 -20.36
CA SER A 506 8.58 -10.74 -20.89
C SER A 506 7.11 -10.32 -20.98
N SER A 507 6.15 -11.25 -20.96
CA SER A 507 4.71 -10.95 -20.91
C SER A 507 4.30 -10.25 -19.60
N ARG A 508 5.13 -10.27 -18.56
CA ARG A 508 4.84 -9.70 -17.24
C ARG A 508 5.58 -8.38 -17.05
N PRO A 509 4.89 -7.23 -16.94
CA PRO A 509 5.52 -5.90 -16.90
C PRO A 509 6.67 -5.74 -15.90
N LEU A 510 6.53 -6.27 -14.69
CA LEU A 510 7.56 -6.22 -13.65
C LEU A 510 8.81 -7.07 -13.98
N LEU A 511 8.63 -8.14 -14.75
CA LEU A 511 9.73 -9.00 -15.18
C LEU A 511 10.42 -8.38 -16.41
N LEU A 512 9.64 -7.82 -17.34
CA LEU A 512 10.15 -7.06 -18.50
C LEU A 512 10.97 -5.84 -18.10
N GLU A 513 10.46 -5.01 -17.17
CA GLU A 513 11.18 -3.87 -16.57
C GLU A 513 12.58 -4.29 -16.10
N MET A 514 12.68 -5.46 -15.47
CA MET A 514 13.91 -5.97 -14.91
C MET A 514 14.79 -6.77 -15.90
N ILE A 515 14.23 -7.32 -16.98
CA ILE A 515 15.00 -7.82 -18.13
C ILE A 515 15.74 -6.65 -18.79
N VAL A 516 15.03 -5.55 -19.08
CA VAL A 516 15.62 -4.35 -19.67
C VAL A 516 16.67 -3.73 -18.73
N ALA A 517 16.38 -3.61 -17.42
CA ALA A 517 17.35 -3.11 -16.45
C ALA A 517 18.58 -4.04 -16.27
N SER A 518 18.44 -5.35 -16.48
CA SER A 518 19.56 -6.29 -16.47
C SER A 518 20.44 -6.14 -17.71
N LEU A 519 19.85 -5.90 -18.88
CA LEU A 519 20.57 -5.70 -20.13
C LEU A 519 21.42 -4.42 -20.11
N GLU A 520 20.92 -3.31 -19.55
CA GLU A 520 21.71 -2.09 -19.36
C GLU A 520 22.89 -2.28 -18.39
N ARG A 521 22.76 -3.17 -17.39
CA ARG A 521 23.89 -3.60 -16.51
C ARG A 521 24.90 -4.53 -17.23
N LEU A 522 24.55 -5.11 -18.38
CA LEU A 522 25.34 -6.11 -19.11
C LEU A 522 25.86 -5.62 -20.48
N LYS A 523 25.63 -4.34 -20.84
CA LYS A 523 25.97 -3.76 -22.16
C LYS A 523 27.44 -3.80 -22.55
N ASP A 524 28.35 -3.91 -21.58
CA ASP A 524 29.80 -3.91 -21.76
C ASP A 524 30.39 -5.35 -21.85
N GLU A 525 29.54 -6.38 -21.83
CA GLU A 525 29.93 -7.80 -21.92
C GLU A 525 30.05 -8.29 -23.38
N GLU A 526 31.12 -9.02 -23.70
CA GLU A 526 31.36 -9.55 -25.06
C GLU A 526 30.28 -10.56 -25.54
N SER A 527 29.61 -11.24 -24.60
CA SER A 527 28.46 -12.08 -24.90
C SER A 527 27.55 -12.23 -23.67
N ILE A 528 26.27 -11.93 -23.86
CA ILE A 528 25.23 -12.09 -22.84
C ILE A 528 24.61 -13.49 -22.97
N ASP A 529 24.42 -14.19 -21.84
CA ASP A 529 23.68 -15.45 -21.81
C ASP A 529 22.61 -15.52 -20.71
N ALA A 530 21.79 -16.57 -20.76
CA ALA A 530 20.70 -16.83 -19.83
C ALA A 530 21.13 -16.87 -18.35
N TYR A 531 22.32 -17.38 -18.01
CA TYR A 531 22.79 -17.37 -16.62
C TYR A 531 23.13 -15.96 -16.17
N GLN A 532 23.81 -15.17 -17.00
CA GLN A 532 24.10 -13.76 -16.69
C GLN A 532 22.82 -12.95 -16.49
N LEU A 533 21.85 -13.09 -17.40
CA LEU A 533 20.56 -12.40 -17.31
C LEU A 533 19.83 -12.75 -16.01
N TYR A 534 19.67 -14.03 -15.71
CA TYR A 534 19.01 -14.45 -14.46
C TYR A 534 19.82 -14.07 -13.21
N LYS A 535 21.16 -14.05 -13.28
CA LYS A 535 22.01 -13.61 -12.18
C LYS A 535 21.81 -12.13 -11.87
N VAL A 536 22.02 -11.25 -12.86
CA VAL A 536 21.86 -9.80 -12.69
C VAL A 536 20.41 -9.45 -12.31
N TYR A 537 19.43 -10.11 -12.91
CA TYR A 537 18.02 -10.01 -12.55
C TYR A 537 17.77 -10.34 -11.07
N THR A 538 18.38 -11.44 -10.58
CA THR A 538 18.21 -11.87 -9.18
C THR A 538 19.01 -11.00 -8.20
N ASP A 539 20.18 -10.50 -8.58
CA ASP A 539 20.97 -9.54 -7.79
C ASP A 539 20.20 -8.21 -7.63
N ILE A 540 19.67 -7.63 -8.72
CA ILE A 540 18.85 -6.39 -8.65
C ILE A 540 17.71 -6.54 -7.64
N TRP A 541 16.99 -7.66 -7.64
CA TRP A 541 15.91 -7.95 -6.69
C TRP A 541 16.38 -8.04 -5.24
N ILE A 542 17.46 -8.80 -5.00
CA ILE A 542 18.01 -9.11 -3.69
C ILE A 542 18.58 -7.82 -3.04
N GLU A 543 19.25 -6.99 -3.84
CA GLU A 543 19.72 -5.63 -3.52
C GLU A 543 18.56 -4.63 -3.28
N ARG A 544 17.44 -4.77 -4.00
CA ARG A 544 16.39 -3.72 -4.10
C ARG A 544 15.91 -3.23 -2.74
N ASP A 545 15.60 -4.19 -1.87
CA ASP A 545 14.92 -3.95 -0.59
C ASP A 545 15.86 -4.20 0.60
N ASP A 546 17.18 -4.19 0.37
CA ASP A 546 18.19 -4.46 1.39
C ASP A 546 18.12 -3.52 2.61
N TRP A 547 17.73 -2.26 2.42
CA TRP A 547 17.72 -1.26 3.49
C TRP A 547 16.71 -1.53 4.62
N ARG A 548 15.65 -2.30 4.38
CA ARG A 548 14.74 -2.84 5.42
C ARG A 548 15.05 -4.29 5.82
N ALA A 549 15.83 -5.00 5.01
CA ALA A 549 16.12 -6.41 5.17
C ALA A 549 16.96 -6.67 6.43
N ARG A 550 16.58 -7.71 7.17
CA ARG A 550 17.41 -8.23 8.28
C ARG A 550 18.43 -9.25 7.80
N MET A 551 18.22 -9.87 6.63
CA MET A 551 19.22 -10.68 5.96
C MET A 551 20.15 -9.85 5.06
N THR A 552 21.41 -10.26 4.93
CA THR A 552 22.35 -9.73 3.93
C THR A 552 21.96 -10.18 2.51
N PRO A 553 22.41 -9.49 1.44
CA PRO A 553 22.19 -9.92 0.06
C PRO A 553 22.64 -11.37 -0.20
N GLU A 554 23.83 -11.73 0.29
CA GLU A 554 24.38 -13.09 0.21
C GLU A 554 23.55 -14.09 1.00
N GLY A 555 23.06 -13.70 2.18
CA GLY A 555 22.16 -14.48 3.01
C GLY A 555 20.84 -14.79 2.32
N LYS A 556 20.21 -13.79 1.71
CA LYS A 556 18.98 -13.96 0.92
C LYS A 556 19.20 -14.92 -0.26
N ARG A 557 20.31 -14.74 -1.02
CA ARG A 557 20.64 -15.64 -2.13
C ARG A 557 20.85 -17.08 -1.64
N ALA A 558 21.56 -17.26 -0.52
CA ALA A 558 21.76 -18.57 0.09
C ALA A 558 20.44 -19.21 0.56
N SER A 559 19.51 -18.47 1.16
CA SER A 559 18.19 -19.02 1.52
C SER A 559 17.32 -19.34 0.30
N MET A 560 17.43 -18.61 -0.81
CA MET A 560 16.76 -19.01 -2.07
C MET A 560 17.35 -20.29 -2.66
N TRP A 561 18.68 -20.46 -2.61
CA TRP A 561 19.36 -21.71 -2.98
C TRP A 561 18.89 -22.89 -2.12
N GLU A 562 18.84 -22.72 -0.79
CA GLU A 562 18.43 -23.78 0.15
C GLU A 562 16.94 -24.13 0.02
N LEU A 563 16.09 -23.14 -0.22
CA LEU A 563 14.66 -23.35 -0.51
C LEU A 563 14.45 -24.12 -1.81
N ALA A 564 15.16 -23.76 -2.89
CA ALA A 564 15.08 -24.47 -4.16
C ALA A 564 15.57 -25.93 -4.05
N ALA A 565 16.64 -26.17 -3.28
CA ALA A 565 17.13 -27.50 -2.96
C ALA A 565 16.17 -28.31 -2.07
N LYS A 566 15.47 -27.67 -1.13
CA LYS A 566 14.45 -28.31 -0.29
C LYS A 566 13.22 -28.71 -1.11
N MET A 567 12.68 -27.79 -1.91
CA MET A 567 11.60 -28.06 -2.87
C MET A 567 11.96 -29.19 -3.83
N HIS A 568 13.22 -29.31 -4.25
CA HIS A 568 13.66 -30.41 -5.11
C HIS A 568 13.67 -31.79 -4.41
N ARG A 569 14.04 -31.84 -3.12
CA ARG A 569 14.12 -33.09 -2.34
C ARG A 569 12.76 -33.56 -1.80
N GLU A 570 11.89 -32.61 -1.45
CA GLU A 570 10.68 -32.87 -0.66
C GLU A 570 9.37 -32.59 -1.44
N GLY A 571 9.40 -31.71 -2.44
CA GLY A 571 8.21 -31.21 -3.14
C GLY A 571 7.95 -31.90 -4.48
N GLY A 572 6.98 -32.82 -4.53
CA GLY A 572 6.59 -33.52 -5.77
C GLY A 572 6.02 -32.63 -6.88
N ASP A 573 5.57 -31.42 -6.54
CA ASP A 573 5.07 -30.39 -7.48
C ASP A 573 5.88 -29.08 -7.41
N PHE A 574 7.11 -29.15 -6.89
CA PHE A 574 8.01 -28.03 -6.64
C PHE A 574 7.45 -26.96 -5.69
N SER A 575 6.62 -27.37 -4.72
CA SER A 575 6.14 -26.53 -3.62
C SER A 575 6.70 -26.91 -2.25
N LEU A 576 6.49 -26.03 -1.28
CA LEU A 576 6.77 -26.25 0.13
C LEU A 576 5.74 -25.52 1.00
N HIS A 577 5.11 -26.19 1.97
CA HIS A 577 4.16 -25.56 2.88
C HIS A 577 4.86 -24.57 3.82
N TYR A 578 4.22 -23.44 4.17
CA TYR A 578 4.86 -22.38 4.98
C TYR A 578 5.43 -22.87 6.32
N SER A 579 4.84 -23.91 6.92
CA SER A 579 5.31 -24.51 8.18
C SER A 579 6.57 -25.37 8.03
N GLN A 580 7.04 -25.61 6.80
CA GLN A 580 8.26 -26.36 6.49
C GLN A 580 9.44 -25.44 6.13
N LEU A 581 9.26 -24.11 6.21
CA LEU A 581 10.35 -23.14 6.07
C LEU A 581 11.27 -23.21 7.30
N ASP A 582 12.53 -23.58 7.09
CA ASP A 582 13.55 -23.63 8.16
C ASP A 582 14.00 -22.20 8.54
N PRO A 583 14.28 -21.90 9.82
CA PRO A 583 14.74 -20.57 10.24
C PRO A 583 16.09 -20.16 9.61
N PRO A 584 16.41 -18.86 9.55
CA PRO A 584 17.64 -18.39 8.92
C PRO A 584 18.84 -18.82 9.76
N LYS A 585 19.97 -19.06 9.10
CA LYS A 585 21.24 -19.19 9.81
C LYS A 585 21.66 -17.81 10.32
N PRO A 586 22.20 -17.68 11.54
CA PRO A 586 22.71 -16.40 12.04
C PRO A 586 23.77 -15.76 11.12
N SER A 587 24.50 -16.55 10.35
CA SER A 587 25.45 -16.09 9.33
C SER A 587 24.82 -15.36 8.13
N TYR A 588 23.49 -15.37 8.00
CA TYR A 588 22.75 -14.69 6.94
C TYR A 588 22.14 -13.36 7.43
N LEU A 589 22.17 -13.08 8.73
CA LEU A 589 21.59 -11.87 9.33
C LEU A 589 22.59 -10.72 9.42
N LYS A 590 22.07 -9.49 9.48
CA LYS A 590 22.84 -8.27 9.74
C LYS A 590 23.14 -8.13 11.25
N PRO A 591 24.23 -7.42 11.63
CA PRO A 591 24.72 -7.43 13.02
C PRO A 591 23.72 -6.92 14.08
N ASP A 592 22.87 -5.95 13.73
CA ASP A 592 22.03 -5.20 14.69
C ASP A 592 20.61 -5.78 14.86
N VAL A 593 20.42 -7.07 14.54
CA VAL A 593 19.11 -7.75 14.52
C VAL A 593 18.77 -8.36 15.88
N SER A 594 17.59 -8.01 16.42
CA SER A 594 17.08 -8.53 17.70
C SER A 594 16.15 -9.76 17.55
N HIS A 595 16.18 -10.63 18.57
CA HIS A 595 15.79 -12.05 18.59
C HIS A 595 14.32 -12.45 18.33
N ASN A 596 13.50 -11.64 17.65
CA ASN A 596 12.20 -12.09 17.11
C ASN A 596 12.37 -12.63 15.67
N GLU A 597 13.33 -13.55 15.50
CA GLU A 597 13.94 -13.88 14.21
C GLU A 597 13.09 -14.82 13.34
N GLU A 598 12.36 -15.80 13.92
CA GLU A 598 11.58 -16.76 13.12
C GLU A 598 10.45 -16.11 12.32
N ASP A 599 9.61 -15.30 12.98
CA ASP A 599 8.47 -14.67 12.32
C ASP A 599 8.91 -13.58 11.35
N TYR A 600 10.02 -12.88 11.62
CA TYR A 600 10.59 -11.96 10.66
C TYR A 600 11.18 -12.69 9.44
N PHE A 601 11.86 -13.83 9.62
CA PHE A 601 12.34 -14.61 8.48
C PHE A 601 11.19 -15.14 7.62
N ARG A 602 10.12 -15.64 8.25
CA ARG A 602 8.88 -15.98 7.54
C ARG A 602 8.39 -14.75 6.76
N TYR A 603 8.30 -13.58 7.37
CA TYR A 603 7.93 -12.35 6.66
C TYR A 603 8.88 -12.01 5.49
N GLU A 604 10.21 -12.06 5.67
CA GLU A 604 11.20 -11.72 4.64
C GLU A 604 11.19 -12.71 3.47
N VAL A 605 11.11 -14.02 3.72
CA VAL A 605 11.00 -15.04 2.65
C VAL A 605 9.65 -15.00 1.94
N THR A 606 8.57 -14.61 2.62
CA THR A 606 7.22 -14.65 2.04
C THR A 606 6.81 -13.34 1.38
N THR A 607 7.52 -12.25 1.66
CA THR A 607 7.54 -11.00 0.88
C THR A 607 8.61 -11.00 -0.23
N CYS A 608 9.60 -11.90 -0.18
CA CYS A 608 10.55 -12.10 -1.27
C CYS A 608 9.80 -12.44 -2.58
N SER A 609 9.91 -11.53 -3.54
CA SER A 609 9.11 -11.51 -4.76
C SER A 609 9.40 -12.64 -5.76
N PHE A 610 10.29 -13.58 -5.42
CA PHE A 610 10.47 -14.84 -6.16
C PHE A 610 9.44 -15.91 -5.84
N LEU A 611 8.60 -15.74 -4.80
CA LEU A 611 7.61 -16.72 -4.39
C LEU A 611 6.17 -16.24 -4.59
N ASN A 612 5.29 -17.19 -4.95
CA ASN A 612 3.84 -17.09 -4.81
C ASN A 612 3.40 -18.08 -3.74
N ARG A 613 2.47 -17.68 -2.88
CA ARG A 613 1.70 -18.59 -2.01
C ARG A 613 0.41 -19.00 -2.71
N ASP A 614 -0.11 -20.18 -2.39
CA ASP A 614 -1.50 -20.55 -2.65
C ASP A 614 -2.40 -20.38 -1.40
N GLY A 615 -3.71 -20.55 -1.58
CA GLY A 615 -4.70 -20.50 -0.49
C GLY A 615 -4.67 -21.69 0.47
N GLN A 616 -3.84 -22.71 0.23
CA GLN A 616 -3.59 -23.82 1.18
C GLN A 616 -2.35 -23.56 2.05
N GLY A 617 -1.54 -22.57 1.68
CA GLY A 617 -0.34 -22.16 2.42
C GLY A 617 0.97 -22.62 1.81
N ASN A 618 0.97 -23.21 0.60
CA ASN A 618 2.16 -23.67 -0.09
C ASN A 618 2.82 -22.55 -0.88
N TYR A 619 4.15 -22.45 -0.80
CA TYR A 619 4.94 -21.58 -1.67
C TYR A 619 5.44 -22.34 -2.90
N LYS A 620 5.43 -21.65 -4.04
CA LYS A 620 6.09 -22.03 -5.29
C LYS A 620 6.87 -20.83 -5.81
N PHE A 621 7.91 -21.05 -6.60
CA PHE A 621 8.56 -19.94 -7.31
C PHE A 621 7.59 -19.30 -8.32
N ILE A 622 7.68 -17.97 -8.52
CA ILE A 622 6.79 -17.21 -9.42
C ILE A 622 6.82 -17.69 -10.87
N HIS A 623 7.93 -18.34 -11.26
CA HIS A 623 8.12 -19.06 -12.50
C HIS A 623 9.13 -20.19 -12.30
N LYS A 624 8.97 -21.31 -13.03
CA LYS A 624 9.79 -22.53 -12.88
C LYS A 624 11.29 -22.25 -13.08
N SER A 625 11.65 -21.35 -13.99
CA SER A 625 13.05 -21.05 -14.29
C SER A 625 13.82 -20.34 -13.17
N PHE A 626 13.16 -19.67 -12.22
CA PHE A 626 13.85 -19.15 -11.02
C PHE A 626 14.25 -20.28 -10.07
N TRP A 627 13.38 -21.28 -9.88
CA TRP A 627 13.72 -22.49 -9.13
C TRP A 627 14.88 -23.24 -9.80
N GLU A 628 14.85 -23.38 -11.11
CA GLU A 628 15.91 -24.08 -11.89
C GLU A 628 17.25 -23.35 -11.81
N PHE A 629 17.23 -22.02 -11.91
CA PHE A 629 18.40 -21.16 -11.75
C PHE A 629 19.00 -21.24 -10.33
N PHE A 630 18.19 -21.07 -9.28
CA PHE A 630 18.69 -21.12 -7.89
C PHE A 630 19.15 -22.53 -7.49
N LEU A 631 18.54 -23.59 -8.02
CA LEU A 631 18.99 -24.97 -7.82
C LEU A 631 20.32 -25.25 -8.55
N ALA A 632 20.52 -24.71 -9.75
CA ALA A 632 21.79 -24.79 -10.47
C ALA A 632 22.92 -24.04 -9.73
N GLU A 633 22.65 -22.84 -9.21
CA GLU A 633 23.62 -22.13 -8.37
C GLU A 633 23.93 -22.88 -7.07
N TYR A 634 22.92 -23.41 -6.37
CA TYR A 634 23.12 -24.23 -5.17
C TYR A 634 24.08 -25.40 -5.43
N ALA A 635 23.77 -26.20 -6.45
CA ALA A 635 24.53 -27.39 -6.81
C ALA A 635 25.98 -27.06 -7.22
N PHE A 636 26.20 -25.98 -7.97
CA PHE A 636 27.55 -25.58 -8.35
C PHE A 636 28.36 -25.01 -7.19
N TYR A 637 27.78 -24.07 -6.42
CA TYR A 637 28.53 -23.29 -5.43
C TYR A 637 28.72 -24.02 -4.10
N THR A 638 27.76 -24.82 -3.64
CA THR A 638 27.75 -25.37 -2.27
C THR A 638 28.37 -26.76 -2.10
N GLU A 639 28.61 -27.52 -3.19
CA GLU A 639 29.08 -28.91 -3.10
C GLU A 639 30.60 -29.08 -2.88
N ALA A 640 30.93 -30.10 -2.08
CA ALA A 640 32.25 -30.68 -1.85
C ALA A 640 32.12 -32.23 -1.73
N PRO A 641 33.17 -33.03 -1.95
CA PRO A 641 33.08 -34.04 -3.01
C PRO A 641 32.66 -35.48 -2.61
N LYS A 642 31.67 -36.00 -3.38
CA LYS A 642 31.49 -37.37 -3.91
C LYS A 642 31.24 -38.58 -2.98
N PRO A 643 30.62 -39.70 -3.47
CA PRO A 643 29.95 -39.88 -4.77
C PRO A 643 28.55 -40.55 -4.76
N GLU A 644 27.89 -40.36 -5.91
CA GLU A 644 26.71 -41.08 -6.48
C GLU A 644 25.31 -40.69 -5.95
N PRO A 645 24.33 -40.43 -6.86
CA PRO A 645 24.43 -40.45 -8.33
C PRO A 645 25.29 -39.29 -8.92
N PRO A 646 25.66 -39.35 -10.22
CA PRO A 646 26.40 -38.27 -10.87
C PRO A 646 25.58 -36.97 -10.95
N LEU A 647 26.20 -35.82 -10.64
CA LEU A 647 25.51 -34.53 -10.43
C LEU A 647 24.66 -34.09 -11.61
N PHE A 648 25.22 -34.11 -12.82
CA PHE A 648 24.48 -33.69 -14.03
C PHE A 648 23.46 -34.73 -14.50
N ARG A 649 23.26 -35.82 -13.75
CA ARG A 649 22.25 -36.86 -13.98
C ARG A 649 21.21 -36.97 -12.86
N THR A 650 21.33 -36.19 -11.77
CA THR A 650 20.26 -36.07 -10.76
C THR A 650 19.20 -35.03 -11.15
N TYR A 651 19.60 -34.01 -11.90
CA TYR A 651 18.75 -32.88 -12.27
C TYR A 651 18.07 -33.01 -13.64
N ASN A 652 17.07 -32.16 -13.88
CA ASN A 652 16.40 -32.03 -15.17
C ASN A 652 17.26 -31.25 -16.20
N LYS A 653 16.84 -31.26 -17.47
CA LYS A 653 17.58 -30.61 -18.57
C LYS A 653 17.70 -29.09 -18.40
N GLU A 654 16.77 -28.47 -17.68
CA GLU A 654 16.67 -27.03 -17.45
C GLU A 654 17.66 -26.53 -16.39
N VAL A 655 17.77 -27.24 -15.26
CA VAL A 655 18.82 -27.02 -14.25
C VAL A 655 20.21 -27.30 -14.86
N VAL A 656 20.34 -28.38 -15.65
CA VAL A 656 21.56 -28.67 -16.41
C VAL A 656 21.92 -27.55 -17.39
N PHE A 657 20.93 -26.95 -18.06
CA PHE A 657 21.12 -25.80 -18.97
C PHE A 657 21.70 -24.57 -18.25
N PHE A 658 21.32 -24.31 -16.99
CA PHE A 658 21.95 -23.26 -16.18
C PHE A 658 23.33 -23.69 -15.66
N LEU A 659 23.46 -24.91 -15.13
CA LEU A 659 24.74 -25.45 -14.64
C LEU A 659 25.85 -25.40 -15.70
N LEU A 660 25.56 -25.79 -16.94
CA LEU A 660 26.53 -25.74 -18.04
C LEU A 660 27.08 -24.31 -18.27
N ARG A 661 26.24 -23.27 -18.17
CA ARG A 661 26.68 -21.86 -18.28
C ARG A 661 27.50 -21.41 -17.09
N ILE A 662 27.12 -21.81 -15.88
CA ILE A 662 27.91 -21.54 -14.67
C ILE A 662 29.31 -22.15 -14.82
N VAL A 663 29.43 -23.39 -15.31
CA VAL A 663 30.71 -24.04 -15.58
C VAL A 663 31.50 -23.30 -16.66
N MET A 664 30.89 -22.95 -17.80
CA MET A 664 31.56 -22.22 -18.89
C MET A 664 32.06 -20.83 -18.48
N ARG A 665 31.42 -20.15 -17.52
CA ARG A 665 31.87 -18.84 -17.02
C ARG A 665 32.87 -18.90 -15.86
N ASN A 666 33.03 -20.04 -15.21
CA ASN A 666 33.92 -20.20 -14.05
C ASN A 666 35.14 -21.09 -14.37
N LYS A 667 35.65 -21.08 -15.62
CA LYS A 667 36.74 -21.97 -16.08
C LYS A 667 38.01 -21.89 -15.21
N ASP A 668 38.30 -20.73 -14.63
CA ASP A 668 39.40 -20.49 -13.69
C ASP A 668 39.19 -21.11 -12.29
N ARG A 669 37.96 -21.50 -11.95
CA ARG A 669 37.48 -21.89 -10.60
C ARG A 669 36.85 -23.28 -10.52
N LEU A 670 37.07 -24.13 -11.53
CA LEU A 670 36.53 -25.51 -11.55
C LEU A 670 37.32 -26.52 -10.69
N ALA A 671 38.44 -26.10 -10.07
CA ALA A 671 39.28 -26.97 -9.25
C ALA A 671 38.50 -27.56 -8.06
N GLY A 672 38.56 -28.88 -7.90
CA GLY A 672 37.85 -29.63 -6.86
C GLY A 672 36.33 -29.70 -7.01
N ARG A 673 35.72 -29.14 -8.07
CA ARG A 673 34.26 -29.12 -8.25
C ARG A 673 33.71 -30.50 -8.61
N ASN A 674 32.48 -30.76 -8.17
CA ASN A 674 31.67 -31.86 -8.67
C ASN A 674 31.12 -31.52 -10.06
N LEU A 675 31.61 -32.16 -11.11
CA LEU A 675 31.08 -32.08 -12.47
C LEU A 675 30.75 -33.49 -13.02
N SER A 676 30.47 -34.45 -12.13
CA SER A 676 30.18 -35.84 -12.53
C SER A 676 28.97 -35.92 -13.46
N GLY A 677 29.10 -36.72 -14.51
CA GLY A 677 28.06 -36.94 -15.51
C GLY A 677 27.79 -35.78 -16.46
N ILE A 678 28.55 -34.67 -16.40
CA ILE A 678 28.34 -33.46 -17.21
C ILE A 678 28.29 -33.80 -18.71
N ASP A 679 27.22 -33.42 -19.40
CA ASP A 679 27.03 -33.71 -20.83
C ASP A 679 27.05 -32.42 -21.65
N MET A 680 28.11 -32.27 -22.45
CA MET A 680 28.29 -31.13 -23.36
C MET A 680 27.91 -31.50 -24.80
N SER A 681 27.51 -32.74 -25.09
CA SER A 681 27.21 -33.18 -26.45
C SER A 681 25.93 -32.58 -27.04
N SER A 682 25.08 -32.01 -26.18
CA SER A 682 23.89 -31.22 -26.51
C SER A 682 24.17 -29.72 -26.73
N MET A 683 25.37 -29.22 -26.38
CA MET A 683 25.78 -27.84 -26.61
C MET A 683 26.30 -27.66 -28.04
N GLU A 684 26.19 -26.45 -28.59
CA GLU A 684 26.81 -26.13 -29.88
C GLU A 684 28.34 -26.35 -29.82
N PRO A 685 29.00 -26.84 -30.89
CA PRO A 685 30.44 -27.14 -30.84
C PRO A 685 31.31 -25.95 -30.44
N SER A 686 30.91 -24.72 -30.81
CA SER A 686 31.58 -23.47 -30.41
C SER A 686 31.45 -23.13 -28.92
N GLN A 687 30.51 -23.75 -28.20
CA GLN A 687 30.27 -23.53 -26.77
C GLN A 687 30.95 -24.58 -25.88
N ARG A 688 31.63 -25.59 -26.45
CA ARG A 688 32.33 -26.66 -25.71
C ARG A 688 33.78 -26.31 -25.37
N ASP A 689 34.05 -25.03 -25.10
CA ASP A 689 35.38 -24.51 -24.86
C ASP A 689 35.78 -24.55 -23.37
N LEU A 690 36.41 -25.65 -22.96
CA LEU A 690 37.14 -25.76 -21.69
C LEU A 690 38.66 -25.52 -21.86
N SER A 691 39.10 -24.84 -22.93
CA SER A 691 40.52 -24.47 -23.05
C SER A 691 40.94 -23.56 -21.89
N GLN A 692 42.18 -23.77 -21.44
CA GLN A 692 42.83 -23.16 -20.27
C GLN A 692 42.08 -23.32 -18.93
N ALA A 693 41.07 -24.21 -18.85
CA ALA A 693 40.31 -24.42 -17.63
C ALA A 693 41.14 -25.05 -16.50
N ASN A 694 40.96 -24.53 -15.29
CA ASN A 694 41.57 -25.02 -14.05
C ASN A 694 40.69 -26.11 -13.44
N LEU A 695 40.86 -27.36 -13.89
CA LEU A 695 40.09 -28.54 -13.51
C LEU A 695 40.85 -29.45 -12.53
N ARG A 696 41.79 -28.87 -11.76
CA ARG A 696 42.64 -29.62 -10.80
C ARG A 696 41.80 -30.32 -9.74
N ASN A 697 41.99 -31.62 -9.56
CA ASN A 697 41.21 -32.47 -8.67
C ASN A 697 39.68 -32.43 -8.92
N ALA A 698 39.23 -31.94 -10.09
CA ALA A 698 37.82 -31.88 -10.42
C ALA A 698 37.26 -33.27 -10.69
N ASP A 699 35.97 -33.43 -10.45
CA ASP A 699 35.23 -34.63 -10.81
C ASP A 699 34.62 -34.50 -12.20
N LEU A 700 35.14 -35.25 -13.16
CA LEU A 700 34.58 -35.40 -14.50
C LEU A 700 34.21 -36.88 -14.76
N SER A 701 33.94 -37.65 -13.70
CA SER A 701 33.60 -39.05 -13.82
C SER A 701 32.25 -39.21 -14.55
N LYS A 702 32.19 -40.18 -15.48
CA LYS A 702 31.03 -40.44 -16.35
C LYS A 702 30.61 -39.24 -17.23
N ALA A 703 31.46 -38.22 -17.38
CA ALA A 703 31.20 -37.03 -18.20
C ALA A 703 31.18 -37.34 -19.70
N ASN A 704 30.44 -36.55 -20.48
CA ASN A 704 30.40 -36.59 -21.93
C ASN A 704 30.99 -35.28 -22.50
N LEU A 705 32.31 -35.30 -22.64
CA LEU A 705 33.17 -34.22 -23.14
C LEU A 705 33.55 -34.45 -24.62
N ARG A 706 32.66 -35.12 -25.36
CA ARG A 706 32.88 -35.44 -26.78
C ARG A 706 33.05 -34.17 -27.61
N GLU A 707 34.11 -34.15 -28.43
CA GLU A 707 34.45 -33.04 -29.34
C GLU A 707 34.65 -31.69 -28.60
N ALA A 708 34.88 -31.71 -27.28
CA ALA A 708 35.18 -30.52 -26.48
C ALA A 708 36.62 -30.05 -26.66
N ASP A 709 36.86 -28.75 -26.52
CA ASP A 709 38.20 -28.18 -26.49
C ASP A 709 38.70 -28.13 -25.04
N LEU A 710 39.86 -28.73 -24.79
CA LEU A 710 40.54 -28.82 -23.49
C LEU A 710 42.02 -28.41 -23.63
N ARG A 711 42.34 -27.62 -24.67
CA ARG A 711 43.70 -27.09 -24.91
C ARG A 711 44.24 -26.41 -23.67
N GLU A 712 45.48 -26.74 -23.30
CA GLU A 712 46.19 -26.13 -22.18
C GLU A 712 45.47 -26.24 -20.81
N ALA A 713 44.41 -27.05 -20.69
CA ALA A 713 43.64 -27.21 -19.46
C ALA A 713 44.44 -27.94 -18.37
N ASP A 714 44.27 -27.53 -17.12
CA ASP A 714 44.98 -28.08 -15.96
C ASP A 714 44.11 -29.09 -15.22
N LEU A 715 44.19 -30.36 -15.67
CA LEU A 715 43.42 -31.52 -15.21
C LEU A 715 44.17 -32.35 -14.15
N ARG A 716 45.18 -31.77 -13.47
CA ARG A 716 46.00 -32.52 -12.50
C ARG A 716 45.16 -33.10 -11.37
N GLY A 717 45.28 -34.40 -11.14
CA GLY A 717 44.51 -35.12 -10.13
C GLY A 717 43.00 -35.25 -10.41
N ALA A 718 42.53 -34.85 -11.61
CA ALA A 718 41.11 -34.95 -11.96
C ALA A 718 40.64 -36.41 -12.09
N ASP A 719 39.41 -36.69 -11.67
CA ASP A 719 38.76 -38.00 -11.83
C ASP A 719 37.97 -37.98 -13.14
N LEU A 720 38.48 -38.62 -14.19
CA LEU A 720 37.90 -38.74 -15.52
C LEU A 720 37.38 -40.18 -15.77
N ARG A 721 37.09 -40.95 -14.71
CA ARG A 721 36.71 -42.36 -14.84
C ARG A 721 35.42 -42.51 -15.63
N GLU A 722 35.39 -43.42 -16.58
CA GLU A 722 34.26 -43.65 -17.51
C GLU A 722 33.85 -42.40 -18.33
N ALA A 723 34.72 -41.38 -18.44
CA ALA A 723 34.44 -40.18 -19.24
C ALA A 723 34.58 -40.44 -20.75
N ASN A 724 33.63 -39.92 -21.55
CA ASN A 724 33.70 -39.89 -23.00
C ASN A 724 34.46 -38.63 -23.46
N LEU A 725 35.71 -38.82 -23.91
CA LEU A 725 36.60 -37.80 -24.45
C LEU A 725 36.79 -37.97 -25.97
N ARG A 726 35.85 -38.65 -26.67
CA ARG A 726 36.02 -38.97 -28.10
C ARG A 726 36.20 -37.70 -28.92
N LYS A 727 37.28 -37.66 -29.70
CA LYS A 727 37.75 -36.48 -30.47
C LYS A 727 37.95 -35.19 -29.67
N ALA A 728 38.07 -35.24 -28.34
CA ALA A 728 38.38 -34.04 -27.54
C ALA A 728 39.79 -33.50 -27.88
N ASN A 729 39.98 -32.20 -27.75
CA ASN A 729 41.26 -31.53 -28.04
C ASN A 729 42.06 -31.31 -26.74
N LEU A 730 42.88 -32.27 -26.36
CA LEU A 730 43.72 -32.28 -25.15
C LEU A 730 45.16 -31.75 -25.42
N ARG A 731 45.36 -31.00 -26.51
CA ARG A 731 46.68 -30.49 -26.91
C ARG A 731 47.26 -29.59 -25.81
N GLU A 732 48.48 -29.88 -25.36
CA GLU A 732 49.18 -29.21 -24.24
C GLU A 732 48.44 -29.26 -22.88
N ALA A 733 47.41 -30.11 -22.72
CA ALA A 733 46.71 -30.28 -21.44
C ALA A 733 47.56 -31.01 -20.38
N ASN A 734 47.40 -30.62 -19.11
CA ASN A 734 48.20 -31.14 -17.98
C ASN A 734 47.39 -32.16 -17.17
N LEU A 735 47.59 -33.44 -17.45
CA LEU A 735 46.82 -34.58 -16.92
C LEU A 735 47.56 -35.34 -15.79
N ARG A 736 48.61 -34.77 -15.19
CA ARG A 736 49.42 -35.51 -14.20
C ARG A 736 48.59 -35.97 -13.01
N GLY A 737 48.63 -37.26 -12.72
CA GLY A 737 47.87 -37.87 -11.62
C GLY A 737 46.36 -37.96 -11.85
N ALA A 738 45.84 -37.66 -13.04
CA ALA A 738 44.42 -37.83 -13.36
C ALA A 738 44.04 -39.32 -13.48
N ASP A 739 42.83 -39.70 -13.07
CA ASP A 739 42.33 -41.06 -13.22
C ASP A 739 41.43 -41.19 -14.46
N LEU A 740 41.94 -41.83 -15.51
CA LEU A 740 41.27 -42.07 -16.78
C LEU A 740 40.77 -43.52 -16.91
N TRP A 741 40.57 -44.26 -15.79
CA TRP A 741 40.03 -45.62 -15.83
C TRP A 741 38.75 -45.70 -16.68
N ARG A 742 38.76 -46.54 -17.72
CA ARG A 742 37.66 -46.69 -18.70
C ARG A 742 37.26 -45.43 -19.48
N ALA A 743 38.08 -44.37 -19.49
CA ALA A 743 37.80 -43.19 -20.31
C ALA A 743 37.94 -43.50 -21.82
N ASP A 744 37.00 -43.02 -22.63
CA ASP A 744 36.99 -43.21 -24.08
C ASP A 744 37.71 -42.06 -24.80
N LEU A 745 39.00 -42.27 -25.06
CA LEU A 745 39.88 -41.33 -25.75
C LEU A 745 39.89 -41.49 -27.28
N TRP A 746 38.94 -42.22 -27.89
CA TRP A 746 38.99 -42.53 -29.33
C TRP A 746 39.00 -41.25 -30.19
N GLY A 747 40.07 -41.09 -30.96
CA GLY A 747 40.29 -39.92 -31.83
C GLY A 747 40.66 -38.62 -31.11
N ALA A 748 40.88 -38.62 -29.79
CA ALA A 748 41.27 -37.43 -29.03
C ALA A 748 42.68 -36.95 -29.42
N ASN A 749 42.86 -35.64 -29.60
CA ASN A 749 44.16 -35.04 -29.90
C ASN A 749 44.94 -34.79 -28.60
N GLN A 750 45.97 -35.58 -28.33
CA GLN A 750 46.79 -35.50 -27.11
C GLN A 750 48.17 -34.87 -27.36
N GLY A 751 48.34 -34.10 -28.45
CA GLY A 751 49.62 -33.51 -28.84
C GLY A 751 50.22 -32.61 -27.74
N GLY A 752 51.33 -33.04 -27.13
CA GLY A 752 51.98 -32.31 -26.03
C GLY A 752 51.31 -32.44 -24.66
N ALA A 753 50.32 -33.32 -24.50
CA ALA A 753 49.65 -33.53 -23.21
C ALA A 753 50.58 -34.22 -22.18
N ASP A 754 50.50 -33.80 -20.91
CA ASP A 754 51.36 -34.32 -19.84
C ASP A 754 50.64 -35.36 -18.97
N LEU A 755 50.68 -36.61 -19.42
CA LEU A 755 50.03 -37.78 -18.79
C LEU A 755 50.83 -38.42 -17.64
N ARG A 756 51.88 -37.76 -17.10
CA ARG A 756 52.78 -38.40 -16.12
C ARG A 756 52.06 -38.75 -14.82
N GLY A 757 51.99 -40.05 -14.54
CA GLY A 757 51.31 -40.60 -13.36
C GLY A 757 49.78 -40.63 -13.48
N ALA A 758 49.21 -40.38 -14.67
CA ALA A 758 47.79 -40.61 -14.91
C ALA A 758 47.48 -42.12 -14.91
N ASN A 759 46.35 -42.54 -14.34
CA ASN A 759 45.90 -43.92 -14.42
C ASN A 759 45.16 -44.17 -15.74
N LEU A 760 45.55 -45.21 -16.48
CA LEU A 760 44.99 -45.59 -17.79
C LEU A 760 44.56 -47.07 -17.84
N LEU A 761 44.61 -47.77 -16.69
CA LEU A 761 44.35 -49.21 -16.51
C LEU A 761 43.18 -49.45 -15.56
#